data_AF-K7XHX4-F1
#
_entry.id   AF-K7XHX4-F1
#
_cell.length_a   1.000
_cell.length_b   1.000
_cell.length_c   1.000
_cell.angle_alpha   90.00
_cell.angle_beta   90.00
_cell.angle_gamma   90.00
#
_symmetry.space_group_name_H-M   'P 1'
#
loop_
_entity.id
_entity.type
_entity.pdbx_description
1 polymer ?
#
loop_
_entity_poly.entity_id
_entity_poly.type
_entity_poly.pdbx_seq_one_letter_code
_entity_poly.pdbx_strand_id
1 'polypeptide(L)'
;PQYILDEAYKSGKYCNIVVTQPRRIAAISIANRVCQEREWQQNTVCSFQVGLHRPNSLEDTRLLYCTTGVLLNNLINNKTLTHYTHIVLDEVHERDQNMDFLLIVVRRLLATNSRHVKIILMSATIDAKELSDYFATTNSIPPVITTNHGRKHSIEKFYRDQLGSIIWNEEDVGDQYVPEINKHGYRAAVKIIVIIDNMERKAAIQSRLSYDETLRHGAVLIFLPGIHEIDTMAENITCMLENDRNIKVLIVRCFSLMTPENQRDVFNPPPPGFRKIILATNIAESSITVPDVSYVIDFCLTKVKVTDTASSFSSLRLTWASKANCRQRAGRVGRLRSGRVYRMVNKHFYQREMAEFGIPEMLRLPLQNSVLMAKVLNMGSPMEILALALSPPNLSDIQNTILLLKEVGALYLTVDGVYDALDGDLTYWGTIMARLPLDTRQSRLIILGYIFNMLEEAIIIAAGLSTNGLFAHDGGRTHIGDSFWMQYIFADGSGSDLVAIWRVYLTYLSLVEIGHDQESAIRWAKRFHVSLRSLKEIHLLVQELRVRCMHLGLIPFPVNPSQMMDDREKAIMLKVIIAGAFYPNYFTRSKDTCADTDRNIYQTISGHDPCRTVYFSNFKPAYMGELYTRRIKELFQEVRIPPENMDVTFQDGSQKVFVTFKQDDWIADSSKFVPVSGRVQSEVYKAVMMRQNRLERPIHIMNPSAFMSYVQQRGIGDVIEGRWIPPTKPLNVELLALPSVFDKTISGLITCIVSCGKFFFQPQSFAECIGNMSEIFNAPQQLRNYVNNAGAITKGMMVLAKRDSYFQRATVIRPENQSNRQPMFYVRFIDYGDCALLSMQQMRLMPRELTEQYGDLPPRVFECRLAMVQPSSMVSGNNRWSTAANDMLRSVAKSGLIDIEVYSLFNNVAAVLIHMRDGIINDKLVELMLCRRSDEDYMSRKDHDFRLRRQESARYLSSAQRQQINEEYMRSCQLPEDHDLRPPPPEKCKTVVILKGPYSPLECTMQCITRVGLSKR
;
A
#
# COMPACT_ATOMS: atom_id res chain seq x y z
N PRO A 1 15.13 0.95 43.60
CA PRO A 1 14.81 -0.49 43.82
C PRO A 1 15.88 -1.27 44.61
N GLN A 2 17.14 -1.28 44.13
CA GLN A 2 18.24 -2.01 44.81
C GLN A 2 18.42 -1.59 46.28
N TYR A 3 18.43 -0.28 46.59
CA TYR A 3 18.52 0.22 47.96
C TYR A 3 17.41 -0.28 48.90
N ILE A 4 16.18 -0.39 48.40
CA ILE A 4 15.03 -0.89 49.19
C ILE A 4 15.22 -2.38 49.49
N LEU A 5 15.65 -3.15 48.49
CA LEU A 5 15.89 -4.58 48.63
C LEU A 5 17.05 -4.86 49.60
N ASP A 6 18.14 -4.10 49.50
CA ASP A 6 19.29 -4.21 50.40
C ASP A 6 18.93 -3.88 51.85
N GLU A 7 18.14 -2.84 52.09
CA GLU A 7 17.70 -2.48 53.43
C GLU A 7 16.72 -3.50 54.02
N ALA A 8 15.80 -4.03 53.21
CA ALA A 8 14.90 -5.08 53.65
C ALA A 8 15.66 -6.38 54.00
N TYR A 9 16.68 -6.73 53.21
CA TYR A 9 17.56 -7.85 53.49
C TYR A 9 18.32 -7.66 54.82
N LYS A 10 18.94 -6.48 55.03
CA LYS A 10 19.62 -6.14 56.28
C LYS A 10 18.71 -6.19 57.50
N SER A 11 17.45 -5.78 57.33
CA SER A 11 16.45 -5.74 58.41
C SER A 11 15.65 -7.04 58.57
N GLY A 12 15.95 -8.09 57.78
CA GLY A 12 15.26 -9.38 57.85
C GLY A 12 13.77 -9.32 57.48
N LYS A 13 13.34 -8.31 56.70
CA LYS A 13 11.94 -8.10 56.33
C LYS A 13 11.66 -8.66 54.93
N TYR A 14 10.50 -9.30 54.78
CA TYR A 14 10.04 -9.75 53.47
C TYR A 14 9.89 -8.56 52.51
N CYS A 15 10.42 -8.69 51.30
CA CYS A 15 10.41 -7.65 50.29
C CYS A 15 10.14 -8.24 48.91
N ASN A 16 9.08 -7.74 48.28
CA ASN A 16 8.73 -8.03 46.89
C ASN A 16 8.44 -6.71 46.17
N ILE A 17 9.23 -6.39 45.15
CA ILE A 17 9.24 -5.10 44.45
C ILE A 17 8.86 -5.31 43.00
N VAL A 18 7.92 -4.52 42.50
CA VAL A 18 7.67 -4.38 41.06
C VAL A 18 8.02 -2.97 40.60
N VAL A 19 8.66 -2.87 39.44
CA VAL A 19 9.06 -1.61 38.81
C VAL A 19 8.46 -1.57 37.41
N THR A 20 7.64 -0.56 37.12
CA THR A 20 7.11 -0.39 35.77
C THR A 20 8.09 0.36 34.88
N GLN A 21 8.08 0.04 33.60
CA GLN A 21 8.78 0.74 32.54
C GLN A 21 7.81 0.97 31.37
N PRO A 22 7.84 2.14 30.70
CA PRO A 22 6.92 2.41 29.60
C PRO A 22 7.18 1.54 28.36
N ARG A 23 8.39 0.96 28.23
CA ARG A 23 8.81 0.24 27.02
C ARG A 23 9.43 -1.12 27.34
N ARG A 24 9.16 -2.11 26.48
CA ARG A 24 9.67 -3.49 26.59
C ARG A 24 11.19 -3.55 26.69
N ILE A 25 11.88 -2.80 25.83
CA ILE A 25 13.35 -2.77 25.78
C ILE A 25 13.93 -2.26 27.11
N ALA A 26 13.33 -1.22 27.71
CA ALA A 26 13.78 -0.67 28.98
C ALA A 26 13.60 -1.68 30.12
N ALA A 27 12.45 -2.36 30.21
CA ALA A 27 12.23 -3.40 31.22
C ALA A 27 13.29 -4.51 31.14
N ILE A 28 13.58 -5.00 29.92
CA ILE A 28 14.57 -6.06 29.68
C ILE A 28 15.99 -5.58 30.00
N SER A 29 16.39 -4.42 29.45
CA SER A 29 17.76 -3.93 29.57
C SER A 29 18.12 -3.54 30.99
N ILE A 30 17.20 -2.92 31.73
CA ILE A 30 17.41 -2.53 33.13
C ILE A 30 17.48 -3.77 34.02
N ALA A 31 16.59 -4.76 33.84
CA ALA A 31 16.65 -6.01 34.60
C ALA A 31 18.00 -6.72 34.41
N ASN A 32 18.44 -6.84 33.15
CA ASN A 32 19.74 -7.43 32.81
C ASN A 32 20.90 -6.62 33.40
N ARG A 33 20.84 -5.29 33.36
CA ARG A 33 21.86 -4.41 33.91
C ARG A 33 21.96 -4.57 35.43
N VAL A 34 20.85 -4.64 36.14
CA VAL A 34 20.83 -4.86 37.60
C VAL A 34 21.40 -6.23 37.94
N CYS A 35 21.09 -7.27 37.16
CA CYS A 35 21.71 -8.60 37.34
C CYS A 35 23.23 -8.54 37.14
N GLN A 36 23.71 -7.81 36.13
CA GLN A 36 25.15 -7.61 35.90
C GLN A 36 25.82 -6.84 37.05
N GLU A 37 25.21 -5.76 37.54
CA GLU A 37 25.75 -4.96 38.64
C GLU A 37 25.84 -5.73 39.97
N ARG A 38 24.99 -6.74 40.13
CA ARG A 38 24.89 -7.55 41.36
C ARG A 38 25.48 -8.95 41.22
N GLU A 39 26.05 -9.27 40.06
CA GLU A 39 26.54 -10.61 39.71
C GLU A 39 25.48 -11.70 39.93
N TRP A 40 24.20 -11.36 39.73
CA TRP A 40 23.09 -12.30 39.85
C TRP A 40 22.85 -13.05 38.54
N GLN A 41 22.51 -14.33 38.65
CA GLN A 41 22.02 -15.10 37.52
C GLN A 41 20.70 -14.50 37.01
N GLN A 42 20.61 -14.29 35.70
CA GLN A 42 19.41 -13.72 35.07
C GLN A 42 18.17 -14.58 35.37
N ASN A 43 17.03 -13.91 35.56
CA ASN A 43 15.72 -14.54 35.81
C ASN A 43 15.62 -15.34 37.12
N THR A 44 16.38 -14.93 38.14
CA THR A 44 16.28 -15.48 39.50
C THR A 44 15.66 -14.42 40.44
N VAL A 45 16.47 -13.80 41.31
CA VAL A 45 16.06 -12.75 42.26
C VAL A 45 15.54 -11.51 41.53
N CYS A 46 16.17 -11.15 40.41
CA CYS A 46 15.78 -10.06 39.54
C CYS A 46 15.36 -10.62 38.16
N SER A 47 14.19 -10.22 37.68
CA SER A 47 13.64 -10.66 36.40
C SER A 47 12.81 -9.57 35.73
N PHE A 48 12.31 -9.86 34.52
CA PHE A 48 11.40 -8.98 33.79
C PHE A 48 10.18 -9.73 33.24
N GLN A 49 9.07 -8.99 33.02
CA GLN A 49 7.88 -9.50 32.34
C GLN A 49 7.34 -8.50 31.32
N VAL A 50 7.19 -8.93 30.08
CA VAL A 50 6.70 -8.10 28.97
C VAL A 50 5.72 -8.89 28.08
N GLY A 51 4.49 -8.39 27.89
CA GLY A 51 3.45 -9.17 27.19
C GLY A 51 3.20 -10.53 27.88
N LEU A 52 3.10 -11.61 27.09
CA LEU A 52 3.13 -12.99 27.63
C LEU A 52 4.53 -13.56 27.86
N HIS A 53 5.60 -12.84 27.53
CA HIS A 53 6.96 -13.30 27.76
C HIS A 53 7.28 -13.23 29.26
N ARG A 54 7.13 -14.37 29.93
CA ARG A 54 7.35 -14.59 31.35
C ARG A 54 8.42 -15.68 31.51
N PRO A 55 9.58 -15.39 32.12
CA PRO A 55 10.58 -16.42 32.41
C PRO A 55 10.02 -17.51 33.34
N ASN A 56 10.48 -18.76 33.17
CA ASN A 56 9.88 -19.94 33.79
C ASN A 56 9.99 -20.02 35.33
N SER A 57 10.83 -19.21 35.98
CA SER A 57 11.13 -19.28 37.42
C SER A 57 10.89 -17.95 38.15
N LEU A 58 9.62 -17.60 38.41
CA LEU A 58 9.27 -16.35 39.12
C LEU A 58 9.01 -16.51 40.62
N GLU A 59 9.04 -17.74 41.15
CA GLU A 59 8.75 -17.98 42.57
C GLU A 59 9.82 -17.35 43.49
N ASP A 60 11.07 -17.33 43.03
CA ASP A 60 12.21 -16.73 43.74
C ASP A 60 12.41 -15.24 43.42
N THR A 61 11.68 -14.70 42.45
CA THR A 61 11.84 -13.30 42.07
C THR A 61 11.33 -12.38 43.18
N ARG A 62 12.16 -11.40 43.53
CA ARG A 62 11.85 -10.35 44.52
C ARG A 62 11.93 -8.94 43.92
N LEU A 63 12.53 -8.81 42.74
CA LEU A 63 12.59 -7.58 41.96
C LEU A 63 12.15 -7.84 40.52
N LEU A 64 10.94 -7.40 40.18
CA LEU A 64 10.35 -7.57 38.85
C LEU A 64 10.31 -6.25 38.09
N TYR A 65 10.97 -6.17 36.93
CA TYR A 65 10.77 -5.09 35.97
C TYR A 65 9.68 -5.47 34.96
N CYS A 66 8.65 -4.67 34.78
CA CYS A 66 7.59 -5.01 33.82
C CYS A 66 7.11 -3.80 33.05
N THR A 67 6.43 -4.03 31.93
CA THR A 67 5.73 -2.94 31.23
C THR A 67 4.52 -2.46 32.03
N THR A 68 4.19 -1.17 31.96
CA THR A 68 3.01 -0.57 32.62
C THR A 68 1.74 -1.40 32.41
N GLY A 69 1.48 -1.86 31.18
CA GLY A 69 0.30 -2.68 30.86
C GLY A 69 0.28 -4.08 31.50
N VAL A 70 1.43 -4.67 31.83
CA VAL A 70 1.50 -5.97 32.54
C VAL A 70 1.05 -5.79 33.98
N LEU A 71 1.60 -4.78 34.69
CA LEU A 71 1.18 -4.49 36.05
C LEU A 71 -0.29 -4.07 36.10
N LEU A 72 -0.72 -3.21 35.17
CA LEU A 72 -2.10 -2.75 35.12
C LEU A 72 -3.10 -3.91 34.99
N ASN A 73 -2.89 -4.81 34.03
CA ASN A 73 -3.74 -5.99 33.85
C ASN A 73 -3.73 -6.91 35.08
N ASN A 74 -2.57 -7.08 35.72
CA ASN A 74 -2.45 -7.88 36.95
C ASN A 74 -3.31 -7.28 38.07
N LEU A 75 -3.20 -5.97 38.32
CA LEU A 75 -3.93 -5.29 39.39
C LEU A 75 -5.43 -5.20 39.13
N ILE A 76 -5.87 -5.01 37.88
CA ILE A 76 -7.30 -5.00 37.53
C ILE A 76 -7.94 -6.37 37.77
N ASN A 77 -7.25 -7.45 37.41
CA ASN A 77 -7.77 -8.81 37.59
C ASN A 77 -7.76 -9.24 39.06
N ASN A 78 -6.66 -8.98 39.78
CA ASN A 78 -6.52 -9.39 41.18
C ASN A 78 -7.19 -8.45 42.18
N LYS A 79 -7.45 -7.20 41.79
CA LYS A 79 -8.13 -6.16 42.59
C LYS A 79 -7.47 -5.91 43.96
N THR A 80 -6.16 -6.09 44.03
CA THR A 80 -5.34 -5.86 45.23
C THR A 80 -3.90 -5.51 44.85
N LEU A 81 -3.22 -4.70 45.67
CA LEU A 81 -1.79 -4.42 45.54
C LEU A 81 -0.94 -5.36 46.43
N THR A 82 -1.56 -6.13 47.32
CA THR A 82 -0.88 -6.87 48.41
C THR A 82 0.08 -7.96 47.96
N HIS A 83 0.06 -8.33 46.67
CA HIS A 83 1.06 -9.22 46.08
C HIS A 83 2.47 -8.60 46.12
N TYR A 84 2.56 -7.27 46.15
CA TYR A 84 3.82 -6.53 46.22
C TYR A 84 3.92 -5.76 47.54
N THR A 85 5.13 -5.69 48.08
CA THR A 85 5.45 -4.83 49.23
C THR A 85 5.70 -3.38 48.79
N HIS A 86 6.33 -3.23 47.61
CA HIS A 86 6.69 -1.95 47.02
C HIS A 86 6.34 -1.95 45.52
N ILE A 87 5.70 -0.88 45.07
CA ILE A 87 5.42 -0.63 43.65
C ILE A 87 6.14 0.66 43.26
N VAL A 88 7.03 0.56 42.27
CA VAL A 88 7.77 1.69 41.71
C VAL A 88 7.19 2.00 40.34
N LEU A 89 6.58 3.18 40.20
CA LEU A 89 6.09 3.69 38.92
C LEU A 89 7.13 4.63 38.35
N ASP A 90 7.90 4.15 37.37
CA ASP A 90 8.94 4.92 36.71
C ASP A 90 8.42 5.69 35.49
N GLU A 91 9.13 6.76 35.11
CA GLU A 91 8.87 7.57 33.92
C GLU A 91 7.43 8.15 33.86
N VAL A 92 6.82 8.46 35.02
CA VAL A 92 5.40 8.91 35.11
C VAL A 92 5.11 10.23 34.36
N HIS A 93 6.15 10.96 33.95
CA HIS A 93 6.03 12.15 33.12
C HIS A 93 5.73 11.88 31.64
N GLU A 94 5.85 10.63 31.16
CA GLU A 94 5.45 10.31 29.78
C GLU A 94 3.92 10.42 29.59
N ARG A 95 3.14 10.36 30.70
CA ARG A 95 1.67 10.55 30.72
C ARG A 95 0.94 9.73 29.65
N ASP A 96 1.38 8.47 29.49
CA ASP A 96 0.73 7.49 28.62
C ASP A 96 -0.61 7.00 29.22
N GLN A 97 -1.51 6.52 28.37
CA GLN A 97 -2.88 6.16 28.81
C GLN A 97 -2.89 5.03 29.85
N ASN A 98 -1.99 4.05 29.74
CA ASN A 98 -1.90 2.94 30.68
C ASN A 98 -1.33 3.39 32.03
N MET A 99 -0.35 4.31 32.03
CA MET A 99 0.26 4.87 33.22
C MET A 99 -0.74 5.73 33.98
N ASP A 100 -1.42 6.65 33.32
CA ASP A 100 -2.43 7.49 33.97
C ASP A 100 -3.57 6.62 34.55
N PHE A 101 -4.00 5.57 33.84
CA PHE A 101 -5.00 4.64 34.37
C PHE A 101 -4.45 3.76 35.50
N LEU A 102 -3.19 3.35 35.45
CA LEU A 102 -2.52 2.64 36.55
C LEU A 102 -2.44 3.50 37.82
N LEU A 103 -2.19 4.81 37.69
CA LEU A 103 -2.24 5.74 38.83
C LEU A 103 -3.62 5.78 39.47
N ILE A 104 -4.71 5.73 38.68
CA ILE A 104 -6.08 5.63 39.19
C ILE A 104 -6.27 4.34 39.98
N VAL A 105 -5.91 3.19 39.40
CA VAL A 105 -6.06 1.86 40.01
C VAL A 105 -5.27 1.78 41.31
N VAL A 106 -4.00 2.21 41.30
CA VAL A 106 -3.14 2.20 42.48
C VAL A 106 -3.71 3.10 43.57
N ARG A 107 -4.12 4.34 43.25
CA ARG A 107 -4.73 5.26 44.21
C ARG A 107 -6.01 4.69 44.83
N ARG A 108 -6.88 4.10 44.00
CA ARG A 108 -8.15 3.49 44.44
C ARG A 108 -7.91 2.29 45.36
N LEU A 109 -6.99 1.38 44.99
CA LEU A 109 -6.68 0.19 45.78
C LEU A 109 -5.95 0.52 47.09
N LEU A 110 -5.04 1.50 47.08
CA LEU A 110 -4.41 2.01 48.30
C LEU A 110 -5.44 2.53 49.30
N ALA A 111 -6.42 3.31 48.83
CA ALA A 111 -7.45 3.90 49.69
C ALA A 111 -8.43 2.84 50.26
N THR A 112 -8.65 1.75 49.53
CA THR A 112 -9.67 0.74 49.84
C THR A 112 -9.10 -0.44 50.63
N ASN A 113 -8.26 -1.27 50.01
CA ASN A 113 -7.89 -2.58 50.56
C ASN A 113 -6.37 -2.83 50.71
N SER A 114 -5.51 -1.91 50.26
CA SER A 114 -4.05 -2.14 50.16
C SER A 114 -3.21 -1.10 50.90
N ARG A 115 -3.68 -0.61 52.05
CA ARG A 115 -3.11 0.54 52.80
C ARG A 115 -1.63 0.41 53.20
N HIS A 116 -1.09 -0.81 53.29
CA HIS A 116 0.27 -1.06 53.75
C HIS A 116 1.33 -1.09 52.63
N VAL A 117 0.90 -1.12 51.37
CA VAL A 117 1.81 -1.19 50.22
C VAL A 117 2.49 0.17 50.00
N LYS A 118 3.80 0.16 49.76
CA LYS A 118 4.58 1.38 49.52
C LYS A 118 4.62 1.70 48.03
N ILE A 119 4.25 2.93 47.67
CA ILE A 119 4.31 3.42 46.29
C ILE A 119 5.44 4.43 46.16
N ILE A 120 6.26 4.27 45.12
CA ILE A 120 7.31 5.20 44.73
C ILE A 120 7.02 5.68 43.32
N LEU A 121 6.88 6.99 43.13
CA LEU A 121 6.75 7.61 41.82
C LEU A 121 8.10 8.20 41.43
N MET A 122 8.62 7.86 40.25
CA MET A 122 9.89 8.39 39.75
C MET A 122 9.65 9.20 38.47
N SER A 123 10.22 10.40 38.42
CA SER A 123 10.06 11.31 37.29
C SER A 123 11.28 12.20 37.11
N ALA A 124 11.67 12.41 35.85
CA ALA A 124 12.76 13.31 35.49
C ALA A 124 12.32 14.77 35.28
N THR A 125 11.07 15.02 34.87
CA THR A 125 10.65 16.35 34.40
C THR A 125 9.29 16.84 34.87
N ILE A 126 8.40 15.99 35.42
CA ILE A 126 7.07 16.46 35.86
C ILE A 126 7.16 17.34 37.10
N ASP A 127 6.15 18.18 37.31
CA ASP A 127 5.98 18.86 38.59
C ASP A 127 5.71 17.82 39.69
N ALA A 128 6.71 17.60 40.54
CA ALA A 128 6.60 16.66 41.65
C ALA A 128 5.50 17.06 42.64
N LYS A 129 5.11 18.34 42.68
CA LYS A 129 4.03 18.83 43.50
C LYS A 129 2.68 18.32 43.01
N GLU A 130 2.43 18.34 41.70
CA GLU A 130 1.17 17.83 41.10
C GLU A 130 0.93 16.36 41.49
N LEU A 131 1.98 15.53 41.43
CA LEU A 131 1.91 14.13 41.84
C LEU A 131 1.76 13.95 43.36
N SER A 132 2.44 14.77 44.15
CA SER A 132 2.32 14.75 45.62
C SER A 132 0.89 15.11 46.04
N ASP A 133 0.33 16.18 45.48
CA ASP A 133 -1.04 16.64 45.72
C ASP A 133 -2.06 15.58 45.27
N TYR A 134 -1.83 14.94 44.12
CA TYR A 134 -2.71 13.88 43.62
C TYR A 134 -2.78 12.65 44.54
N PHE A 135 -1.69 12.25 45.18
CA PHE A 135 -1.67 11.14 46.16
C PHE A 135 -1.85 11.60 47.61
N ALA A 136 -2.13 12.89 47.84
CA ALA A 136 -2.42 13.39 49.16
C ALA A 136 -3.68 12.72 49.74
N THR A 137 -3.60 12.36 51.01
CA THR A 137 -4.74 11.90 51.80
C THR A 137 -5.00 12.90 52.93
N THR A 138 -6.14 12.81 53.59
CA THR A 138 -6.47 13.69 54.73
C THR A 138 -5.41 13.70 55.83
N ASN A 139 -4.63 12.62 55.94
CA ASN A 139 -3.69 12.40 57.04
C ASN A 139 -2.21 12.42 56.61
N SER A 140 -1.90 12.50 55.30
CA SER A 140 -0.51 12.55 54.84
C SER A 140 -0.36 13.13 53.45
N ILE A 141 0.65 13.98 53.27
CA ILE A 141 1.13 14.45 51.97
C ILE A 141 2.39 13.64 51.60
N PRO A 142 2.43 12.97 50.43
CA PRO A 142 3.60 12.23 49.98
C PRO A 142 4.85 13.13 49.89
N PRO A 143 5.97 12.77 50.53
CA PRO A 143 7.17 13.59 50.50
C PRO A 143 7.79 13.61 49.10
N VAL A 144 8.25 14.79 48.68
CA VAL A 144 9.02 14.97 47.45
C VAL A 144 10.51 14.95 47.77
N ILE A 145 11.23 13.98 47.20
CA ILE A 145 12.69 13.88 47.34
C ILE A 145 13.33 14.26 46.01
N THR A 146 14.01 15.41 46.00
CA THR A 146 14.78 15.85 44.83
C THR A 146 16.21 15.33 44.93
N THR A 147 16.54 14.33 44.13
CA THR A 147 17.92 13.81 44.05
C THR A 147 18.77 14.77 43.21
N ASN A 148 19.42 15.74 43.86
CA ASN A 148 20.47 16.55 43.24
C ASN A 148 21.77 15.75 43.16
N HIS A 149 21.80 14.67 42.36
CA HIS A 149 23.09 14.19 41.86
C HIS A 149 23.58 15.28 40.90
N GLY A 150 24.39 16.21 41.40
CA GLY A 150 24.96 17.30 40.61
C GLY A 150 25.46 16.75 39.29
N ARG A 151 24.98 17.31 38.18
CA ARG A 151 25.48 16.90 36.85
C ARG A 151 27.00 17.08 36.87
N LYS A 152 27.73 15.99 36.64
CA LYS A 152 29.20 16.02 36.63
C LYS A 152 29.76 17.00 35.60
N HIS A 153 28.98 17.32 34.55
CA HIS A 153 29.40 18.18 33.45
C HIS A 153 28.34 19.21 33.04
N SER A 154 28.78 20.37 32.55
CA SER A 154 27.92 21.47 32.13
C SER A 154 27.23 21.21 30.78
N ILE A 155 26.04 21.78 30.59
CA ILE A 155 25.29 21.71 29.32
C ILE A 155 25.01 23.14 28.85
N GLU A 156 25.63 23.52 27.74
CA GLU A 156 25.39 24.81 27.08
C GLU A 156 24.24 24.69 26.08
N LYS A 157 23.37 25.70 26.03
CA LYS A 157 22.20 25.71 25.15
C LYS A 157 22.27 26.93 24.25
N PHE A 158 22.18 26.70 22.95
CA PHE A 158 22.15 27.71 21.91
C PHE A 158 20.82 27.64 21.16
N TYR A 159 20.22 28.79 20.89
CA TYR A 159 19.00 28.92 20.09
C TYR A 159 19.33 29.47 18.70
N ARG A 160 18.41 29.33 17.74
CA ARG A 160 18.62 29.73 16.34
C ARG A 160 19.12 31.18 16.22
N ASP A 161 18.47 32.09 16.92
CA ASP A 161 18.76 33.54 16.97
C ASP A 161 20.13 33.88 17.59
N GLN A 162 20.76 32.92 18.27
CA GLN A 162 22.07 33.09 18.90
C GLN A 162 23.22 32.55 18.03
N LEU A 163 22.92 31.92 16.89
CA LEU A 163 23.89 31.35 15.97
C LEU A 163 24.28 32.35 14.87
N GLY A 164 24.82 33.51 15.28
CA GLY A 164 25.11 34.63 14.37
C GLY A 164 26.19 34.39 13.30
N SER A 165 26.97 33.31 13.41
CA SER A 165 27.93 32.88 12.37
C SER A 165 27.28 32.11 11.22
N ILE A 166 26.01 31.74 11.36
CA ILE A 166 25.21 31.10 10.30
C ILE A 166 24.39 32.21 9.65
N ILE A 167 24.66 32.51 8.38
CA ILE A 167 23.83 33.45 7.60
C ILE A 167 22.47 32.79 7.38
N TRP A 168 21.42 33.39 7.94
CA TRP A 168 20.02 33.06 7.71
C TRP A 168 19.45 34.17 6.83
N ASN A 169 19.02 33.91 5.60
CA ASN A 169 18.38 34.94 4.76
C ASN A 169 16.95 35.22 5.27
N GLU A 170 16.40 36.42 5.02
CA GLU A 170 15.03 36.76 5.44
C GLU A 170 13.95 35.91 4.76
N GLU A 171 14.19 35.47 3.52
CA GLU A 171 13.35 34.48 2.81
C GLU A 171 13.42 33.06 3.41
N ASP A 172 14.39 32.79 4.30
CA ASP A 172 14.60 31.49 4.97
C ASP A 172 13.77 31.34 6.25
N VAL A 173 13.03 32.39 6.64
CA VAL A 173 12.15 32.40 7.81
C VAL A 173 10.76 31.97 7.35
N GLY A 174 10.58 30.65 7.23
CA GLY A 174 9.22 30.07 7.18
C GLY A 174 8.42 30.55 8.41
N ASP A 175 7.09 30.44 8.34
CA ASP A 175 6.24 30.82 9.47
C ASP A 175 6.64 30.04 10.73
N GLN A 176 7.20 30.75 11.72
CA GLN A 176 7.69 30.15 12.96
C GLN A 176 6.60 29.47 13.79
N TYR A 177 5.32 29.76 13.49
CA TYR A 177 4.17 29.12 14.14
C TYR A 177 3.77 27.81 13.45
N VAL A 178 4.20 27.58 12.20
CA VAL A 178 3.93 26.34 11.46
C VAL A 178 5.00 25.30 11.79
N PRO A 179 4.63 24.13 12.37
CA PRO A 179 5.58 23.10 12.71
C PRO A 179 6.05 22.35 11.45
N GLU A 180 7.21 22.74 10.91
CA GLU A 180 7.83 22.09 9.74
C GLU A 180 9.36 22.20 9.75
N ILE A 181 10.04 21.37 8.94
CA ILE A 181 11.46 21.52 8.61
C ILE A 181 11.57 21.96 7.16
N ASN A 182 11.82 23.24 6.93
CA ASN A 182 12.06 23.76 5.59
C ASN A 182 13.45 23.36 5.06
N LYS A 183 13.71 23.54 3.76
CA LYS A 183 15.00 23.21 3.12
C LYS A 183 16.20 23.89 3.79
N HIS A 184 16.00 25.10 4.34
CA HIS A 184 17.04 25.87 5.01
C HIS A 184 17.37 25.32 6.40
N GLY A 185 16.38 24.78 7.11
CA GLY A 185 16.56 24.08 8.39
C GLY A 185 17.51 22.88 8.26
N TYR A 186 17.34 22.06 7.22
CA TYR A 186 18.26 20.95 6.92
C TYR A 186 19.69 21.46 6.65
N ARG A 187 19.84 22.46 5.78
CA ARG A 187 21.14 23.07 5.46
C ARG A 187 21.83 23.65 6.69
N ALA A 188 21.09 24.32 7.56
CA ALA A 188 21.62 24.89 8.79
C ALA A 188 22.11 23.82 9.77
N ALA A 189 21.38 22.72 9.92
CA ALA A 189 21.84 21.59 10.73
C ALA A 189 23.15 20.98 10.18
N VAL A 190 23.30 20.87 8.85
CA VAL A 190 24.59 20.46 8.23
C VAL A 190 25.71 21.46 8.51
N LYS A 191 25.45 22.77 8.40
CA LYS A 191 26.44 23.81 8.78
C LYS A 191 26.87 23.69 10.25
N ILE A 192 25.93 23.40 11.16
CA ILE A 192 26.23 23.18 12.58
C ILE A 192 27.16 21.97 12.75
N ILE A 193 26.95 20.87 12.02
CA ILE A 193 27.84 19.70 12.02
C ILE A 193 29.27 20.11 11.60
N VAL A 194 29.42 20.90 10.54
CA VAL A 194 30.72 21.39 10.06
C VAL A 194 31.39 22.28 11.12
N ILE A 195 30.64 23.17 11.77
CA ILE A 195 31.15 24.03 12.85
C ILE A 195 31.63 23.16 14.03
N ILE A 196 30.83 22.18 14.45
CA ILE A 196 31.20 21.25 15.53
C ILE A 196 32.52 20.54 15.20
N ASP A 197 32.65 20.04 13.98
CA ASP A 197 33.85 19.32 13.56
C ASP A 197 35.10 20.22 13.55
N ASN A 198 34.96 21.45 13.02
CA ASN A 198 36.02 22.45 13.04
C ASN A 198 36.42 22.87 14.47
N MET A 199 35.46 22.94 15.39
CA MET A 199 35.71 23.26 16.79
C MET A 199 36.49 22.15 17.51
N GLU A 200 36.09 20.89 17.34
CA GLU A 200 36.82 19.75 17.92
C GLU A 200 38.22 19.60 17.31
N ARG A 201 38.39 19.87 16.01
CA ARG A 201 39.73 19.87 15.36
C ARG A 201 40.66 20.90 15.99
N LYS A 202 40.17 22.12 16.22
CA LYS A 202 40.95 23.17 16.91
C LYS A 202 41.29 22.79 18.35
N ALA A 203 40.35 22.20 19.08
CA ALA A 203 40.55 21.76 20.46
C ALA A 203 41.56 20.60 20.56
N ALA A 204 41.54 19.65 19.62
CA ALA A 204 42.51 18.55 19.55
C ALA A 204 43.95 19.07 19.36
N ILE A 205 44.15 20.02 18.44
CA ILE A 205 45.46 20.67 18.20
C ILE A 205 45.98 21.35 19.48
N GLN A 206 45.10 22.06 20.21
CA GLN A 206 45.47 22.77 21.43
C GLN A 206 45.76 21.83 22.61
N SER A 207 45.10 20.67 22.69
CA SER A 207 45.20 19.72 23.80
C SER A 207 46.25 18.61 23.59
N ARG A 208 46.94 18.57 22.44
CA ARG A 208 47.88 17.51 22.03
C ARG A 208 47.29 16.09 22.04
N LEU A 209 45.95 15.97 22.04
CA LEU A 209 45.25 14.69 21.88
C LEU A 209 45.21 14.31 20.40
N SER A 210 45.16 13.00 20.10
CA SER A 210 44.93 12.54 18.73
C SER A 210 43.53 12.98 18.27
N TYR A 211 43.44 13.58 17.09
CA TYR A 211 42.15 13.97 16.50
C TYR A 211 41.19 12.76 16.40
N ASP A 212 41.72 11.56 16.16
CA ASP A 212 40.94 10.31 16.13
C ASP A 212 40.33 9.95 17.49
N GLU A 213 40.97 10.28 18.60
CA GLU A 213 40.39 10.07 19.95
C GLU A 213 39.27 11.08 20.22
N THR A 214 39.38 12.31 19.71
CA THR A 214 38.30 13.31 19.82
C THR A 214 37.06 12.95 18.98
N LEU A 215 37.27 12.30 17.82
CA LEU A 215 36.18 11.79 16.98
C LEU A 215 35.45 10.58 17.59
N ARG A 216 36.13 9.77 18.41
CA ARG A 216 35.51 8.70 19.20
C ARG A 216 34.59 9.21 20.31
N HIS A 217 34.79 10.43 20.78
CA HIS A 217 34.07 11.02 21.92
C HIS A 217 33.44 12.37 21.55
N GLY A 218 32.54 12.36 20.56
CA GLY A 218 31.96 13.58 20.00
C GLY A 218 30.74 13.37 19.10
N ALA A 219 29.94 12.33 19.36
CA ALA A 219 28.80 12.01 18.51
C ALA A 219 27.75 13.13 18.52
N VAL A 220 27.12 13.35 17.37
CA VAL A 220 26.03 14.32 17.17
C VAL A 220 24.71 13.59 17.11
N LEU A 221 23.79 13.88 18.02
CA LEU A 221 22.44 13.34 18.04
C LEU A 221 21.45 14.39 17.50
N ILE A 222 20.72 14.06 16.44
CA ILE A 222 19.75 14.95 15.80
C ILE A 222 18.34 14.42 16.02
N PHE A 223 17.48 15.21 16.66
CA PHE A 223 16.08 14.87 16.87
C PHE A 223 15.22 15.32 15.69
N LEU A 224 14.60 14.36 15.00
CA LEU A 224 13.75 14.53 13.83
C LEU A 224 12.37 13.89 14.10
N PRO A 225 11.28 14.43 13.52
CA PRO A 225 9.94 14.00 13.87
C PRO A 225 9.53 12.63 13.28
N GLY A 226 10.20 12.14 12.22
CA GLY A 226 9.86 10.88 11.57
C GLY A 226 10.87 10.40 10.53
N ILE A 227 10.54 9.28 9.89
CA ILE A 227 11.42 8.57 8.93
C ILE A 227 11.71 9.42 7.70
N HIS A 228 10.68 10.06 7.14
CA HIS A 228 10.85 10.94 5.98
C HIS A 228 11.87 12.06 6.24
N GLU A 229 11.80 12.67 7.42
CA GLU A 229 12.72 13.73 7.81
C GLU A 229 14.14 13.20 8.11
N ILE A 230 14.26 11.97 8.64
CA ILE A 230 15.54 11.26 8.82
C ILE A 230 16.22 11.01 7.49
N ASP A 231 15.51 10.48 6.49
CA ASP A 231 16.09 10.19 5.18
C ASP A 231 16.45 11.47 4.43
N THR A 232 15.58 12.48 4.47
CA THR A 232 15.87 13.80 3.90
C THR A 232 17.10 14.44 4.54
N MET A 233 17.27 14.34 5.87
CA MET A 233 18.47 14.84 6.54
C MET A 233 19.71 14.05 6.14
N ALA A 234 19.62 12.72 6.03
CA ALA A 234 20.73 11.89 5.58
C ALA A 234 21.19 12.25 4.15
N GLU A 235 20.24 12.43 3.22
CA GLU A 235 20.52 12.90 1.85
C GLU A 235 21.22 14.28 1.86
N ASN A 236 20.72 15.24 2.65
CA ASN A 236 21.34 16.56 2.75
C ASN A 236 22.75 16.52 3.35
N ILE A 237 23.00 15.68 4.36
CA ILE A 237 24.34 15.48 4.93
C ILE A 237 25.27 14.91 3.85
N THR A 238 24.85 13.87 3.15
CA THR A 238 25.65 13.21 2.11
C THR A 238 25.96 14.18 0.98
N CYS A 239 24.97 14.81 0.34
CA CYS A 239 25.20 15.71 -0.79
C CYS A 239 26.05 16.94 -0.45
N MET A 240 25.92 17.50 0.76
CA MET A 240 26.68 18.69 1.14
C MET A 240 28.10 18.38 1.59
N LEU A 241 28.35 17.20 2.16
CA LEU A 241 29.68 16.79 2.62
C LEU A 241 30.45 15.94 1.60
N GLU A 242 29.80 15.44 0.54
CA GLU A 242 30.44 14.65 -0.54
C GLU A 242 31.66 15.35 -1.16
N ASN A 243 31.63 16.68 -1.26
CA ASN A 243 32.72 17.48 -1.83
C ASN A 243 33.78 17.90 -0.81
N ASP A 244 33.55 17.73 0.49
CA ASP A 244 34.48 18.15 1.54
C ASP A 244 35.36 16.97 1.99
N ARG A 245 36.58 16.91 1.47
CA ARG A 245 37.55 15.83 1.78
C ARG A 245 38.00 15.83 3.25
N ASN A 246 37.70 16.86 4.02
CA ASN A 246 38.20 17.03 5.39
C ASN A 246 37.26 16.47 6.47
N ILE A 247 36.02 16.10 6.12
CA ILE A 247 34.99 15.65 7.07
C ILE A 247 34.43 14.31 6.61
N LYS A 248 34.66 13.25 7.40
CA LYS A 248 34.07 11.93 7.18
C LYS A 248 33.02 11.66 8.24
N VAL A 249 31.83 11.21 7.83
CA VAL A 249 30.70 11.00 8.73
C VAL A 249 30.14 9.59 8.64
N LEU A 250 29.79 9.00 9.78
CA LEU A 250 29.03 7.77 9.89
C LEU A 250 27.60 8.13 10.29
N ILE A 251 26.66 7.98 9.35
CA ILE A 251 25.24 8.25 9.60
C ILE A 251 24.57 6.99 10.14
N VAL A 252 24.08 7.07 11.37
CA VAL A 252 23.30 6.03 12.03
C VAL A 252 21.86 6.52 12.15
N ARG A 253 20.92 5.82 11.53
CA ARG A 253 19.49 6.09 11.68
C ARG A 253 18.99 5.43 12.97
N CYS A 254 18.03 6.02 13.67
CA CYS A 254 17.48 5.49 14.93
C CYS A 254 15.98 5.79 15.07
N PHE A 255 15.12 4.83 14.75
CA PHE A 255 13.67 4.96 14.87
C PHE A 255 13.01 3.64 15.28
N SER A 256 11.77 3.71 15.81
CA SER A 256 11.06 2.58 16.41
C SER A 256 10.89 1.36 15.49
N LEU A 257 10.82 1.58 14.17
CA LEU A 257 10.69 0.54 13.14
C LEU A 257 12.03 -0.10 12.69
N MET A 258 13.17 0.23 13.30
CA MET A 258 14.47 -0.43 13.03
C MET A 258 14.73 -1.76 13.75
N THR A 259 15.37 -2.71 13.07
CA THR A 259 15.77 -4.01 13.66
C THR A 259 16.66 -3.85 14.90
N PRO A 260 16.59 -4.77 15.88
CA PRO A 260 17.45 -4.74 17.06
C PRO A 260 18.94 -4.73 16.73
N GLU A 261 19.34 -5.38 15.63
CA GLU A 261 20.72 -5.38 15.14
C GLU A 261 21.15 -3.98 14.71
N ASN A 262 20.32 -3.27 13.94
CA ASN A 262 20.63 -1.91 13.50
C ASN A 262 20.55 -0.88 14.65
N GLN A 263 19.80 -1.19 15.71
CA GLN A 263 19.83 -0.40 16.95
C GLN A 263 21.14 -0.61 17.73
N ARG A 264 21.83 -1.75 17.56
CA ARG A 264 23.15 -1.97 18.17
C ARG A 264 24.20 -1.03 17.59
N ASP A 265 24.08 -0.66 16.31
CA ASP A 265 24.99 0.30 15.67
C ASP A 265 24.98 1.67 16.36
N VAL A 266 23.88 2.02 17.02
CA VAL A 266 23.78 3.23 17.86
C VAL A 266 24.74 3.17 19.06
N PHE A 267 25.15 1.99 19.53
CA PHE A 267 26.10 1.83 20.63
C PHE A 267 27.54 1.59 20.16
N ASN A 268 27.74 1.19 18.91
CA ASN A 268 29.08 0.93 18.36
C ASN A 268 29.86 2.25 18.15
N PRO A 269 31.17 2.30 18.47
CA PRO A 269 32.00 3.47 18.19
C PRO A 269 32.20 3.65 16.67
N PRO A 270 32.42 4.88 16.17
CA PRO A 270 32.68 5.10 14.75
C PRO A 270 34.06 4.55 14.33
N PRO A 271 34.25 4.20 13.03
CA PRO A 271 35.57 3.91 12.46
C PRO A 271 36.56 5.08 12.67
N PRO A 272 37.88 4.82 12.71
CA PRO A 272 38.90 5.87 12.81
C PRO A 272 38.73 6.94 11.72
N GLY A 273 38.85 8.21 12.10
CA GLY A 273 38.65 9.35 11.20
C GLY A 273 37.19 9.71 10.87
N PHE A 274 36.19 8.97 11.36
CA PHE A 274 34.77 9.27 11.12
C PHE A 274 34.08 9.87 12.36
N ARG A 275 33.24 10.89 12.13
CA ARG A 275 32.32 11.41 13.16
C ARG A 275 30.98 10.68 13.09
N LYS A 276 30.50 10.19 14.22
CA LYS A 276 29.17 9.56 14.33
C LYS A 276 28.06 10.60 14.37
N ILE A 277 27.07 10.46 13.48
CA ILE A 277 25.86 11.27 13.44
C ILE A 277 24.66 10.34 13.60
N ILE A 278 23.91 10.52 14.68
CA ILE A 278 22.74 9.72 15.02
C ILE A 278 21.49 10.52 14.68
N LEU A 279 20.72 10.06 13.70
CA LEU A 279 19.45 10.66 13.29
C LEU A 279 18.30 9.92 13.97
N ALA A 280 17.66 10.55 14.96
CA ALA A 280 16.73 9.86 15.85
C ALA A 280 15.36 10.53 15.96
N THR A 281 14.33 9.71 16.21
CA THR A 281 13.01 10.18 16.69
C THR A 281 13.01 10.35 18.22
N ASN A 282 11.84 10.54 18.82
CA ASN A 282 11.65 10.55 20.27
C ASN A 282 12.07 9.23 20.97
N ILE A 283 12.40 8.16 20.24
CA ILE A 283 12.96 6.93 20.83
C ILE A 283 14.27 7.18 21.60
N ALA A 284 15.07 8.15 21.17
CA ALA A 284 16.30 8.53 21.87
C ALA A 284 16.06 9.47 23.05
N GLU A 285 14.81 9.92 23.28
CA GLU A 285 14.48 10.89 24.33
C GLU A 285 14.50 10.29 25.74
N SER A 286 14.09 9.03 25.86
CA SER A 286 13.99 8.27 27.13
C SER A 286 14.68 6.90 27.01
N SER A 287 14.41 6.17 25.93
CA SER A 287 14.59 4.71 25.83
C SER A 287 16.00 4.21 25.53
N ILE A 288 16.87 5.08 25.00
CA ILE A 288 18.22 4.71 24.57
C ILE A 288 19.22 5.67 25.21
N THR A 289 20.17 5.10 25.95
CA THR A 289 21.27 5.86 26.58
C THR A 289 22.55 5.62 25.79
N VAL A 290 22.90 6.59 24.95
CA VAL A 290 24.12 6.53 24.12
C VAL A 290 25.24 7.26 24.86
N PRO A 291 26.31 6.58 25.30
CA PRO A 291 27.30 7.18 26.18
C PRO A 291 28.19 8.24 25.49
N ASP A 292 28.43 8.13 24.18
CA ASP A 292 29.38 8.94 23.40
C ASP A 292 28.80 10.24 22.80
N VAL A 293 27.57 10.63 23.15
CA VAL A 293 26.91 11.85 22.64
C VAL A 293 27.39 13.08 23.39
N SER A 294 27.99 14.02 22.64
CA SER A 294 28.45 15.32 23.16
C SER A 294 27.62 16.50 22.62
N TYR A 295 26.94 16.29 21.50
CA TYR A 295 26.19 17.34 20.79
C TYR A 295 24.77 16.89 20.49
N VAL A 296 23.79 17.76 20.74
CA VAL A 296 22.40 17.57 20.34
C VAL A 296 21.96 18.68 19.41
N ILE A 297 21.37 18.33 18.28
CA ILE A 297 20.65 19.26 17.40
C ILE A 297 19.17 18.92 17.53
N ASP A 298 18.39 19.84 18.10
CA ASP A 298 16.98 19.66 18.40
C ASP A 298 16.13 20.58 17.54
N PHE A 299 15.41 20.01 16.57
CA PHE A 299 14.42 20.74 15.78
C PHE A 299 13.18 21.14 16.60
N CYS A 300 13.07 20.66 17.84
CA CYS A 300 11.94 20.93 18.74
C CYS A 300 10.59 20.48 18.15
N LEU A 301 10.60 19.51 17.23
CA LEU A 301 9.42 18.92 16.62
C LEU A 301 9.19 17.49 17.13
N THR A 302 7.95 17.05 17.06
CA THR A 302 7.53 15.68 17.36
C THR A 302 6.26 15.32 16.59
N LYS A 303 6.04 14.04 16.33
CA LYS A 303 4.77 13.54 15.78
C LYS A 303 3.95 12.93 16.90
N VAL A 304 2.74 13.45 17.12
CA VAL A 304 1.81 12.98 18.15
C VAL A 304 0.53 12.43 17.52
N LYS A 305 0.05 11.31 18.04
CA LYS A 305 -1.24 10.73 17.63
C LYS A 305 -2.37 11.52 18.32
N VAL A 306 -3.29 12.06 17.54
CA VAL A 306 -4.43 12.86 18.02
C VAL A 306 -5.69 12.32 17.39
N THR A 307 -6.70 12.08 18.22
CA THR A 307 -8.04 11.68 17.78
C THR A 307 -8.93 12.89 17.78
N ASP A 308 -9.55 13.16 16.64
CA ASP A 308 -10.58 14.18 16.56
C ASP A 308 -11.86 13.67 17.22
N THR A 309 -12.42 14.44 18.15
CA THR A 309 -13.55 14.01 19.00
C THR A 309 -14.85 13.90 18.21
N ALA A 310 -15.06 14.77 17.23
CA ALA A 310 -16.23 14.75 16.37
C ALA A 310 -16.22 13.54 15.42
N SER A 311 -15.05 13.18 14.90
CA SER A 311 -14.91 12.07 13.95
C SER A 311 -14.47 10.74 14.59
N SER A 312 -13.97 10.71 15.81
CA SER A 312 -13.28 9.52 16.36
C SER A 312 -12.12 9.02 15.48
N PHE A 313 -11.59 9.85 14.58
CA PHE A 313 -10.48 9.48 13.69
C PHE A 313 -9.14 9.88 14.29
N SER A 314 -8.25 8.90 14.46
CA SER A 314 -6.88 9.16 14.90
C SER A 314 -5.97 9.52 13.72
N SER A 315 -5.25 10.63 13.85
CA SER A 315 -4.25 11.11 12.89
C SER A 315 -2.90 11.31 13.58
N LEU A 316 -1.81 11.10 12.86
CA LEU A 316 -0.47 11.45 13.33
C LEU A 316 -0.16 12.89 12.89
N ARG A 317 -0.09 13.83 13.83
CA ARG A 317 0.11 15.25 13.55
C ARG A 317 1.53 15.67 13.94
N LEU A 318 2.16 16.45 13.07
CA LEU A 318 3.43 17.12 13.37
C LEU A 318 3.14 18.33 14.25
N THR A 319 3.80 18.42 15.40
CA THR A 319 3.64 19.52 16.35
C THR A 319 4.98 19.92 16.96
N TRP A 320 5.02 21.09 17.58
CA TRP A 320 6.11 21.48 18.47
C TRP A 320 6.16 20.53 19.67
N ALA A 321 7.37 20.13 20.07
CA ALA A 321 7.62 19.36 21.28
C ALA A 321 7.42 20.25 22.52
N SER A 322 7.14 19.65 23.68
CA SER A 322 7.08 20.45 24.92
C SER A 322 8.47 20.84 25.42
N LYS A 323 8.54 21.88 26.27
CA LYS A 323 9.78 22.25 26.96
C LYS A 323 10.32 21.10 27.80
N ALA A 324 9.46 20.30 28.43
CA ALA A 324 9.84 19.08 29.14
C ALA A 324 10.55 18.09 28.20
N ASN A 325 9.99 17.82 27.01
CA ASN A 325 10.65 16.96 26.02
C ASN A 325 12.02 17.50 25.62
N CYS A 326 12.11 18.79 25.30
CA CYS A 326 13.38 19.44 24.96
C CYS A 326 14.41 19.46 26.11
N ARG A 327 13.98 19.34 27.37
CA ARG A 327 14.89 19.16 28.52
C ARG A 327 15.42 17.73 28.59
N GLN A 328 14.59 16.73 28.27
CA GLN A 328 15.02 15.33 28.20
C GLN A 328 16.01 15.09 27.05
N ARG A 329 15.71 15.66 25.87
CA ARG A 329 16.62 15.69 24.72
C ARG A 329 17.97 16.32 25.09
N ALA A 330 17.94 17.45 25.81
CA ALA A 330 19.16 18.08 26.33
C ALA A 330 19.89 17.21 27.37
N GLY A 331 19.17 16.40 28.16
CA GLY A 331 19.75 15.46 29.13
C GLY A 331 20.45 14.25 28.51
N ARG A 332 20.46 14.14 27.18
CA ARG A 332 21.23 13.12 26.44
C ARG A 332 22.72 13.47 26.32
N VAL A 333 23.08 14.73 26.61
CA VAL A 333 24.48 15.17 26.77
C VAL A 333 24.78 15.51 28.23
N GLY A 334 26.05 15.74 28.57
CA GLY A 334 26.44 16.12 29.93
C GLY A 334 26.61 14.94 30.91
N ARG A 335 26.61 13.69 30.41
CA ARG A 335 26.80 12.48 31.23
C ARG A 335 28.28 12.15 31.47
N LEU A 336 29.08 12.10 30.40
CA LEU A 336 30.51 11.77 30.45
C LEU A 336 31.44 12.99 30.26
N ARG A 337 30.97 14.02 29.54
CA ARG A 337 31.69 15.29 29.31
C ARG A 337 30.72 16.44 29.11
N SER A 338 31.23 17.68 29.15
CA SER A 338 30.42 18.87 28.88
C SER A 338 29.82 18.79 27.49
N GLY A 339 28.54 19.13 27.39
CA GLY A 339 27.75 18.95 26.18
C GLY A 339 27.14 20.24 25.66
N ARG A 340 26.80 20.26 24.37
CA ARG A 340 26.12 21.41 23.74
C ARG A 340 24.83 21.00 23.06
N VAL A 341 23.81 21.84 23.20
CA VAL A 341 22.49 21.64 22.63
C VAL A 341 22.15 22.82 21.73
N TYR A 342 21.87 22.55 20.46
CA TYR A 342 21.47 23.52 19.45
C TYR A 342 19.98 23.36 19.16
N ARG A 343 19.18 24.35 19.54
CA ARG A 343 17.74 24.36 19.30
C ARG A 343 17.44 25.17 18.05
N MET A 344 16.78 24.55 17.07
CA MET A 344 16.51 25.16 15.77
C MET A 344 15.31 26.12 15.79
N VAL A 345 14.95 26.64 16.96
CA VAL A 345 13.88 27.62 17.19
C VAL A 345 14.45 28.86 17.88
N ASN A 346 13.75 29.99 17.75
CA ASN A 346 14.12 31.22 18.42
C ASN A 346 13.94 31.10 19.94
N LYS A 347 14.83 31.74 20.72
CA LYS A 347 14.77 31.73 22.19
C LYS A 347 13.45 32.30 22.71
N HIS A 348 12.97 33.39 22.11
CA HIS A 348 11.69 34.00 22.48
C HIS A 348 10.52 33.04 22.28
N PHE A 349 10.42 32.42 21.09
CA PHE A 349 9.40 31.42 20.76
C PHE A 349 9.45 30.22 21.72
N TYR A 350 10.65 29.69 21.99
CA TYR A 350 10.83 28.60 22.95
C TYR A 350 10.34 28.98 24.35
N GLN A 351 10.55 30.22 24.79
CA GLN A 351 10.21 30.64 26.16
C GLN A 351 8.72 30.99 26.31
N ARG A 352 8.11 31.65 25.33
CA ARG A 352 6.75 32.20 25.43
C ARG A 352 5.68 31.32 24.79
N GLU A 353 5.96 30.70 23.65
CA GLU A 353 4.95 30.01 22.84
C GLU A 353 4.92 28.49 23.06
N MET A 354 6.07 27.86 23.26
CA MET A 354 6.13 26.41 23.48
C MET A 354 5.54 26.01 24.84
N ALA A 355 4.66 25.01 24.83
CA ALA A 355 4.03 24.45 26.03
C ALA A 355 5.07 23.85 26.99
N GLU A 356 4.83 23.97 28.29
CA GLU A 356 5.71 23.43 29.33
C GLU A 356 5.73 21.89 29.31
N PHE A 357 4.55 21.28 29.23
CA PHE A 357 4.32 19.84 29.19
C PHE A 357 3.50 19.45 27.96
N GLY A 358 3.62 18.19 27.52
CA GLY A 358 2.76 17.64 26.47
C GLY A 358 1.36 17.33 27.01
N ILE A 359 0.37 17.30 26.12
CA ILE A 359 -1.01 16.90 26.47
C ILE A 359 -1.02 15.37 26.74
N PRO A 360 -1.47 14.93 27.93
CA PRO A 360 -1.58 13.51 28.28
C PRO A 360 -2.35 12.68 27.26
N GLU A 361 -1.98 11.41 27.09
CA GLU A 361 -2.62 10.54 26.09
C GLU A 361 -4.11 10.33 26.35
N MET A 362 -4.50 10.27 27.61
CA MET A 362 -5.90 10.12 28.03
C MET A 362 -6.81 11.25 27.52
N LEU A 363 -6.27 12.43 27.21
CA LEU A 363 -7.05 13.58 26.70
C LEU A 363 -7.08 13.69 25.18
N ARG A 364 -6.27 12.91 24.46
CA ARG A 364 -6.09 13.03 22.99
C ARG A 364 -6.26 11.73 22.22
N LEU A 365 -6.29 10.59 22.91
CA LEU A 365 -6.45 9.27 22.32
C LEU A 365 -7.84 8.69 22.63
N PRO A 366 -8.27 7.69 21.85
CA PRO A 366 -9.56 7.03 22.08
C PRO A 366 -9.59 6.32 23.45
N LEU A 367 -10.73 6.38 24.15
CA LEU A 367 -10.86 5.92 25.55
C LEU A 367 -11.40 4.49 25.70
N GLN A 368 -11.61 3.73 24.60
CA GLN A 368 -12.30 2.43 24.61
C GLN A 368 -11.66 1.47 25.61
N ASN A 369 -10.33 1.35 25.56
CA ASN A 369 -9.58 0.47 26.46
C ASN A 369 -9.69 0.94 27.91
N SER A 370 -9.58 2.24 28.19
CA SER A 370 -9.72 2.79 29.55
C SER A 370 -11.12 2.53 30.12
N VAL A 371 -12.17 2.69 29.32
CA VAL A 371 -13.56 2.41 29.74
C VAL A 371 -13.76 0.91 29.99
N LEU A 372 -13.28 0.03 29.11
CA LEU A 372 -13.35 -1.42 29.31
C LEU A 372 -12.60 -1.85 30.57
N MET A 373 -11.40 -1.30 30.80
CA MET A 373 -10.60 -1.57 32.01
C MET A 373 -11.32 -1.11 33.28
N ALA A 374 -12.01 0.04 33.24
CA ALA A 374 -12.84 0.50 34.36
C ALA A 374 -13.98 -0.48 34.67
N LYS A 375 -14.66 -1.00 33.63
CA LYS A 375 -15.71 -2.02 33.81
C LYS A 375 -15.17 -3.34 34.37
N VAL A 376 -14.00 -3.80 33.91
CA VAL A 376 -13.38 -5.03 34.47
C VAL A 376 -12.95 -4.83 35.93
N LEU A 377 -12.42 -3.66 36.28
CA LEU A 377 -12.07 -3.31 37.66
C LEU A 377 -13.31 -3.41 38.57
N ASN A 378 -14.49 -3.00 38.08
CA ASN A 378 -15.79 -3.09 38.76
C ASN A 378 -15.76 -2.44 40.16
N MET A 379 -15.38 -1.16 40.22
CA MET A 379 -15.26 -0.38 41.46
C MET A 379 -15.92 1.02 41.36
N GLY A 380 -16.92 1.14 40.49
CA GLY A 380 -17.60 2.38 40.12
C GLY A 380 -17.93 2.41 38.62
N SER A 381 -18.75 3.37 38.22
CA SER A 381 -19.03 3.62 36.80
C SER A 381 -17.75 4.10 36.07
N PRO A 382 -17.64 3.92 34.74
CA PRO A 382 -16.49 4.43 33.98
C PRO A 382 -16.25 5.92 34.17
N MET A 383 -17.32 6.72 34.27
CA MET A 383 -17.23 8.16 34.53
C MET A 383 -16.54 8.44 35.86
N GLU A 384 -16.99 7.83 36.94
CA GLU A 384 -16.42 8.05 38.28
C GLU A 384 -14.96 7.62 38.35
N ILE A 385 -14.61 6.50 37.73
CA ILE A 385 -13.22 6.01 37.72
C ILE A 385 -12.32 6.94 36.92
N LEU A 386 -12.73 7.37 35.73
CA LEU A 386 -11.93 8.27 34.89
C LEU A 386 -11.85 9.70 35.45
N ALA A 387 -12.84 10.13 36.23
CA ALA A 387 -12.79 11.39 36.95
C ALA A 387 -11.67 11.43 38.01
N LEU A 388 -11.20 10.27 38.47
CA LEU A 388 -10.07 10.17 39.39
C LEU A 388 -8.71 10.33 38.70
N ALA A 389 -8.63 10.47 37.38
CA ALA A 389 -7.36 10.62 36.67
C ALA A 389 -6.63 11.90 37.10
N LEU A 390 -5.29 11.90 36.96
CA LEU A 390 -4.47 13.09 37.20
C LEU A 390 -4.91 14.27 36.32
N SER A 391 -5.35 13.99 35.10
CA SER A 391 -6.04 14.95 34.24
C SER A 391 -7.27 14.27 33.64
N PRO A 392 -8.49 14.52 34.16
CA PRO A 392 -9.69 13.80 33.76
C PRO A 392 -10.11 14.14 32.32
N PRO A 393 -10.54 13.14 31.53
CA PRO A 393 -11.06 13.38 30.18
C PRO A 393 -12.42 14.07 30.20
N ASN A 394 -12.79 14.70 29.08
CA ASN A 394 -14.09 15.36 28.97
C ASN A 394 -15.24 14.35 29.04
N LEU A 395 -16.35 14.74 29.66
CA LEU A 395 -17.53 13.89 29.78
C LEU A 395 -18.11 13.47 28.42
N SER A 396 -18.07 14.37 27.42
CA SER A 396 -18.50 14.06 26.05
C SER A 396 -17.68 12.95 25.41
N ASP A 397 -16.38 12.91 25.68
CA ASP A 397 -15.46 11.91 25.10
C ASP A 397 -15.70 10.54 25.73
N ILE A 398 -15.98 10.50 27.03
CA ILE A 398 -16.41 9.28 27.75
C ILE A 398 -17.74 8.78 27.18
N GLN A 399 -18.75 9.66 27.06
CA GLN A 399 -20.08 9.30 26.54
C GLN A 399 -19.98 8.74 25.11
N ASN A 400 -19.28 9.43 24.21
CA ASN A 400 -19.08 8.97 22.83
C ASN A 400 -18.38 7.61 22.77
N THR A 401 -17.40 7.40 23.65
CA THR A 401 -16.70 6.12 23.76
C THR A 401 -17.63 4.99 24.22
N ILE A 402 -18.51 5.26 25.19
CA ILE A 402 -19.49 4.28 25.69
C ILE A 402 -20.52 3.94 24.61
N LEU A 403 -21.02 4.93 23.87
CA LEU A 403 -21.91 4.70 22.73
C LEU A 403 -21.24 3.84 21.66
N LEU A 404 -19.97 4.11 21.33
CA LEU A 404 -19.20 3.27 20.41
C LEU A 404 -19.03 1.85 20.95
N LEU A 405 -18.72 1.69 22.23
CA LEU A 405 -18.58 0.37 22.86
C LEU A 405 -19.89 -0.43 22.83
N LYS A 406 -21.04 0.24 22.93
CA LYS A 406 -22.36 -0.37 22.72
C LYS A 406 -22.56 -0.80 21.26
N GLU A 407 -22.19 0.05 20.29
CA GLU A 407 -22.29 -0.24 18.85
C GLU A 407 -21.44 -1.44 18.42
N VAL A 408 -20.23 -1.57 18.96
CA VAL A 408 -19.36 -2.74 18.67
C VAL A 408 -19.74 -3.98 19.46
N GLY A 409 -20.75 -3.90 20.34
CA GLY A 409 -21.26 -5.01 21.15
C GLY A 409 -20.44 -5.32 22.40
N ALA A 410 -19.54 -4.43 22.83
CA ALA A 410 -18.74 -4.60 24.03
C ALA A 410 -19.52 -4.32 25.33
N LEU A 411 -20.49 -3.41 25.28
CA LEU A 411 -21.38 -3.07 26.39
C LEU A 411 -22.85 -3.27 25.99
N TYR A 412 -23.68 -3.67 26.94
CA TYR A 412 -25.14 -3.60 26.81
C TYR A 412 -25.61 -2.15 26.82
N LEU A 413 -26.83 -1.91 26.32
CA LEU A 413 -27.47 -0.59 26.38
C LEU A 413 -27.87 -0.18 27.81
N THR A 414 -27.89 -1.15 28.72
CA THR A 414 -28.44 -1.03 30.07
C THR A 414 -27.38 -1.32 31.14
N VAL A 415 -27.62 -0.79 32.34
CA VAL A 415 -27.01 -1.23 33.61
C VAL A 415 -28.13 -1.78 34.48
N ASP A 416 -27.99 -3.01 34.95
CA ASP A 416 -29.01 -3.71 35.76
C ASP A 416 -30.41 -3.68 35.13
N GLY A 417 -30.47 -3.74 33.79
CA GLY A 417 -31.71 -3.71 33.00
C GLY A 417 -32.29 -2.32 32.70
N VAL A 418 -31.69 -1.24 33.18
CA VAL A 418 -32.14 0.14 32.93
C VAL A 418 -31.21 0.82 31.92
N TYR A 419 -31.78 1.50 30.92
CA TYR A 419 -31.00 2.24 29.93
C TYR A 419 -30.22 3.38 30.60
N ASP A 420 -28.91 3.43 30.35
CA ASP A 420 -28.04 4.50 30.80
C ASP A 420 -27.24 5.01 29.60
N ALA A 421 -27.09 6.32 29.40
CA ALA A 421 -26.30 6.86 28.29
C ALA A 421 -24.78 6.89 28.57
N LEU A 422 -24.41 6.90 29.84
CA LEU A 422 -23.07 7.14 30.38
C LEU A 422 -22.47 5.89 31.04
N ASP A 423 -23.17 4.76 31.03
CA ASP A 423 -22.67 3.45 31.44
C ASP A 423 -23.39 2.32 30.65
N GLY A 424 -22.94 1.07 30.83
CA GLY A 424 -23.54 -0.15 30.31
C GLY A 424 -22.86 -1.39 30.89
N ASP A 425 -23.60 -2.48 31.05
CA ASP A 425 -23.05 -3.74 31.55
C ASP A 425 -22.12 -4.39 30.52
N LEU A 426 -21.06 -5.04 31.01
CA LEU A 426 -20.08 -5.70 30.16
C LEU A 426 -20.71 -6.93 29.49
N THR A 427 -20.66 -7.00 28.16
CA THR A 427 -21.09 -8.21 27.45
C THR A 427 -20.01 -9.30 27.53
N TYR A 428 -20.34 -10.52 27.11
CA TYR A 428 -19.32 -11.55 26.92
C TYR A 428 -18.25 -11.12 25.90
N TRP A 429 -18.67 -10.45 24.82
CA TRP A 429 -17.76 -9.89 23.82
C TRP A 429 -16.86 -8.81 24.42
N GLY A 430 -17.42 -7.92 25.25
CA GLY A 430 -16.65 -6.91 25.97
C GLY A 430 -15.60 -7.50 26.90
N THR A 431 -15.93 -8.63 27.56
CA THR A 431 -14.98 -9.37 28.40
C THR A 431 -13.81 -9.93 27.58
N ILE A 432 -14.08 -10.47 26.38
CA ILE A 432 -13.04 -10.92 25.45
C ILE A 432 -12.20 -9.73 24.97
N MET A 433 -12.85 -8.66 24.51
CA MET A 433 -12.19 -7.45 24.00
C MET A 433 -11.25 -6.85 25.04
N ALA A 434 -11.65 -6.79 26.32
CA ALA A 434 -10.82 -6.26 27.40
C ALA A 434 -9.57 -7.12 27.68
N ARG A 435 -9.57 -8.41 27.36
CA ARG A 435 -8.44 -9.33 27.64
C ARG A 435 -7.46 -9.47 26.47
N LEU A 436 -7.84 -9.00 25.29
CA LEU A 436 -6.99 -9.00 24.10
C LEU A 436 -6.22 -7.68 24.00
N PRO A 437 -4.91 -7.70 23.68
CA PRO A 437 -4.10 -6.49 23.52
C PRO A 437 -4.31 -5.84 22.14
N LEU A 438 -5.57 -5.63 21.74
CA LEU A 438 -5.97 -5.20 20.40
C LEU A 438 -7.00 -4.06 20.47
N ASP A 439 -7.22 -3.38 19.35
CA ASP A 439 -8.36 -2.48 19.20
C ASP A 439 -9.70 -3.26 19.24
N THR A 440 -10.75 -2.65 19.77
CA THR A 440 -12.10 -3.26 19.86
C THR A 440 -12.59 -3.88 18.55
N ARG A 441 -12.29 -3.28 17.39
CA ARG A 441 -12.70 -3.81 16.08
C ARG A 441 -11.84 -5.00 15.64
N GLN A 442 -10.55 -5.01 15.98
CA GLN A 442 -9.66 -6.15 15.75
C GLN A 442 -10.04 -7.34 16.65
N SER A 443 -10.42 -7.07 17.90
CA SER A 443 -10.97 -8.09 18.79
C SER A 443 -12.31 -8.62 18.26
N ARG A 444 -13.17 -7.74 17.73
CA ARG A 444 -14.41 -8.13 17.05
C ARG A 444 -14.15 -9.02 15.85
N LEU A 445 -13.10 -8.76 15.08
CA LEU A 445 -12.65 -9.60 13.96
C LEU A 445 -12.35 -11.03 14.43
N ILE A 446 -11.63 -11.19 15.54
CA ILE A 446 -11.32 -12.51 16.12
C ILE A 446 -12.61 -13.22 16.60
N ILE A 447 -13.51 -12.50 17.28
CA ILE A 447 -14.78 -13.08 17.76
C ILE A 447 -15.65 -13.55 16.59
N LEU A 448 -15.78 -12.73 15.55
CA LEU A 448 -16.51 -13.13 14.32
C LEU A 448 -15.78 -14.26 13.60
N GLY A 449 -14.45 -14.24 13.54
CA GLY A 449 -13.63 -15.34 13.05
C GLY A 449 -13.96 -16.65 13.75
N TYR A 450 -14.07 -16.65 15.08
CA TYR A 450 -14.50 -17.83 15.83
C TYR A 450 -15.91 -18.31 15.44
N ILE A 451 -16.89 -17.40 15.35
CA ILE A 451 -18.29 -17.72 15.03
C ILE A 451 -18.42 -18.35 13.63
N PHE A 452 -17.66 -17.85 12.66
CA PHE A 452 -17.65 -18.34 11.28
C PHE A 452 -16.59 -19.42 11.02
N ASN A 453 -15.99 -19.99 12.08
CA ASN A 453 -14.95 -21.03 12.02
C ASN A 453 -13.72 -20.67 11.15
N MET A 454 -13.31 -19.41 11.24
CA MET A 454 -12.16 -18.76 10.59
C MET A 454 -11.26 -18.07 11.64
N LEU A 455 -11.10 -18.71 12.81
CA LEU A 455 -10.41 -18.12 13.96
C LEU A 455 -8.94 -17.84 13.66
N GLU A 456 -8.25 -18.80 13.04
CA GLU A 456 -6.82 -18.68 12.73
C GLU A 456 -6.53 -17.53 11.76
N GLU A 457 -7.30 -17.45 10.67
CA GLU A 457 -7.19 -16.38 9.69
C GLU A 457 -7.49 -15.01 10.32
N ALA A 458 -8.50 -14.91 11.18
CA ALA A 458 -8.84 -13.68 11.88
C ALA A 458 -7.74 -13.23 12.86
N ILE A 459 -7.10 -14.15 13.58
CA ILE A 459 -5.96 -13.85 14.46
C ILE A 459 -4.78 -13.31 13.65
N ILE A 460 -4.47 -13.93 12.51
CA ILE A 460 -3.38 -13.50 11.62
C ILE A 460 -3.63 -12.08 11.10
N ILE A 461 -4.84 -11.81 10.62
CA ILE A 461 -5.21 -10.49 10.11
C ILE A 461 -5.19 -9.44 11.22
N ALA A 462 -5.73 -9.76 12.41
CA ALA A 462 -5.72 -8.86 13.56
C ALA A 462 -4.27 -8.52 13.99
N ALA A 463 -3.39 -9.52 14.04
CA ALA A 463 -1.98 -9.31 14.35
C ALA A 463 -1.29 -8.44 13.29
N GLY A 464 -1.52 -8.73 12.00
CA GLY A 464 -0.95 -7.94 10.91
C GLY A 464 -1.44 -6.50 10.86
N LEU A 465 -2.69 -6.23 11.25
CA LEU A 465 -3.21 -4.87 11.41
C LEU A 465 -2.64 -4.13 12.63
N SER A 466 -2.27 -4.87 13.67
CA SER A 466 -1.64 -4.29 14.87
C SER A 466 -0.16 -3.98 14.66
N THR A 467 0.50 -4.61 13.69
CA THR A 467 1.91 -4.38 13.36
C THR A 467 2.04 -3.42 12.17
N ASN A 468 2.86 -2.38 12.32
CA ASN A 468 3.09 -1.42 11.24
C ASN A 468 4.18 -1.91 10.27
N GLY A 469 4.03 -1.55 8.99
CA GLY A 469 5.11 -1.67 7.99
C GLY A 469 5.43 -3.09 7.52
N LEU A 470 4.41 -3.96 7.36
CA LEU A 470 4.61 -5.30 6.80
C LEU A 470 5.24 -5.25 5.41
N PHE A 471 4.72 -4.40 4.53
CA PHE A 471 5.28 -4.22 3.21
C PHE A 471 6.36 -3.15 3.26
N ALA A 472 7.56 -3.51 2.80
CA ALA A 472 8.71 -2.65 2.84
C ALA A 472 8.53 -1.52 1.82
N HIS A 473 8.58 -0.29 2.32
CA HIS A 473 8.84 0.92 1.54
C HIS A 473 10.29 1.32 1.82
N ASP A 474 11.24 0.45 1.46
CA ASP A 474 12.66 0.77 1.61
C ASP A 474 12.96 2.02 0.77
N GLY A 475 13.70 2.97 1.34
CA GLY A 475 13.76 4.40 0.99
C GLY A 475 14.22 4.81 -0.42
N GLY A 476 14.20 3.92 -1.40
CA GLY A 476 14.34 4.24 -2.82
C GLY A 476 12.97 4.43 -3.49
N ARG A 477 12.75 5.59 -4.11
CA ARG A 477 11.56 5.88 -4.95
C ARG A 477 11.34 4.84 -6.06
N THR A 478 12.38 4.07 -6.42
CA THR A 478 12.38 3.01 -7.43
C THR A 478 11.67 1.71 -7.02
N HIS A 479 11.48 1.44 -5.71
CA HIS A 479 10.93 0.15 -5.24
C HIS A 479 9.44 0.18 -4.84
N ILE A 480 8.79 1.35 -4.92
CA ILE A 480 7.37 1.52 -4.58
C ILE A 480 6.49 0.68 -5.51
N GLY A 481 6.83 0.64 -6.80
CA GLY A 481 6.11 -0.16 -7.80
C GLY A 481 6.17 -1.66 -7.48
N ASP A 482 7.34 -2.21 -7.20
CA ASP A 482 7.50 -3.65 -6.93
C ASP A 482 6.78 -4.08 -5.64
N SER A 483 6.79 -3.26 -4.58
CA SER A 483 6.08 -3.52 -3.32
C SER A 483 4.56 -3.58 -3.53
N PHE A 484 4.00 -2.64 -4.28
CA PHE A 484 2.58 -2.66 -4.67
C PHE A 484 2.22 -3.94 -5.44
N TRP A 485 3.07 -4.38 -6.37
CA TRP A 485 2.83 -5.61 -7.12
C TRP A 485 2.85 -6.85 -6.24
N MET A 486 3.77 -6.93 -5.28
CA MET A 486 3.79 -8.04 -4.33
C MET A 486 2.52 -8.05 -3.48
N GLN A 487 2.07 -6.91 -2.95
CA GLN A 487 0.78 -6.80 -2.25
C GLN A 487 -0.37 -7.32 -3.11
N TYR A 488 -0.40 -6.92 -4.38
CA TYR A 488 -1.43 -7.33 -5.32
C TYR A 488 -1.40 -8.84 -5.59
N ILE A 489 -0.22 -9.42 -5.78
CA ILE A 489 -0.02 -10.87 -5.96
C ILE A 489 -0.53 -11.63 -4.73
N PHE A 490 -0.17 -11.18 -3.53
CA PHE A 490 -0.63 -11.81 -2.30
C PHE A 490 -2.12 -11.60 -2.05
N ALA A 491 -2.73 -10.53 -2.57
CA ALA A 491 -4.18 -10.37 -2.55
C ALA A 491 -4.91 -11.39 -3.45
N ASP A 492 -4.23 -11.98 -4.43
CA ASP A 492 -4.73 -13.05 -5.32
C ASP A 492 -6.13 -12.78 -5.88
N GLY A 493 -6.31 -11.59 -6.47
CA GLY A 493 -7.59 -11.19 -7.07
C GLY A 493 -8.73 -10.97 -6.06
N SER A 494 -8.50 -11.13 -4.75
CA SER A 494 -9.51 -10.85 -3.72
C SER A 494 -9.84 -9.36 -3.61
N GLY A 495 -8.92 -8.47 -4.00
CA GLY A 495 -9.08 -7.03 -3.82
C GLY A 495 -9.10 -6.60 -2.34
N SER A 496 -8.46 -7.36 -1.46
CA SER A 496 -8.37 -7.09 -0.03
C SER A 496 -6.92 -7.12 0.46
N ASP A 497 -6.45 -6.00 1.02
CA ASP A 497 -5.14 -5.92 1.66
C ASP A 497 -5.03 -6.86 2.88
N LEU A 498 -6.17 -7.12 3.55
CA LEU A 498 -6.22 -8.03 4.71
C LEU A 498 -6.01 -9.49 4.31
N VAL A 499 -6.55 -9.89 3.15
CA VAL A 499 -6.29 -11.20 2.56
C VAL A 499 -4.82 -11.31 2.14
N ALA A 500 -4.22 -10.22 1.64
CA ALA A 500 -2.80 -10.18 1.33
C ALA A 500 -1.92 -10.39 2.58
N ILE A 501 -2.24 -9.72 3.70
CA ILE A 501 -1.55 -9.92 5.00
C ILE A 501 -1.58 -11.40 5.41
N TRP A 502 -2.76 -12.02 5.34
CA TRP A 502 -2.94 -13.42 5.68
C TRP A 502 -2.07 -14.35 4.82
N ARG A 503 -2.10 -14.18 3.50
CA ARG A 503 -1.35 -15.03 2.55
C ARG A 503 0.16 -14.83 2.65
N VAL A 504 0.64 -13.60 2.84
CA VAL A 504 2.07 -13.34 3.12
C VAL A 504 2.50 -14.13 4.36
N TYR A 505 1.70 -14.08 5.43
CA TYR A 505 2.02 -14.79 6.66
C TYR A 505 2.02 -16.32 6.48
N LEU A 506 1.10 -16.90 5.70
CA LEU A 506 1.12 -18.34 5.38
C LEU A 506 2.41 -18.74 4.65
N THR A 507 2.84 -17.95 3.67
CA THR A 507 4.12 -18.22 3.00
C THR A 507 5.31 -18.08 3.94
N TYR A 508 5.26 -17.14 4.89
CA TYR A 508 6.28 -17.03 5.92
C TYR A 508 6.29 -18.22 6.89
N LEU A 509 5.13 -18.74 7.29
CA LEU A 509 5.03 -19.94 8.14
C LEU A 509 5.71 -21.15 7.50
N SER A 510 5.50 -21.39 6.20
CA SER A 510 6.17 -22.49 5.51
C SER A 510 7.70 -22.39 5.57
N LEU A 511 8.26 -21.16 5.57
CA LEU A 511 9.71 -20.99 5.72
C LEU A 511 10.21 -21.32 7.12
N VAL A 512 9.40 -21.00 8.13
CA VAL A 512 9.69 -21.29 9.54
C VAL A 512 9.65 -22.80 9.78
N GLU A 513 8.65 -23.49 9.23
CA GLU A 513 8.48 -24.95 9.35
C GLU A 513 9.63 -25.73 8.68
N ILE A 514 10.11 -25.25 7.52
CA ILE A 514 11.25 -25.85 6.81
C ILE A 514 12.58 -25.59 7.54
N GLY A 515 12.63 -24.63 8.48
CA GLY A 515 13.83 -24.32 9.26
C GLY A 515 14.91 -23.60 8.44
N HIS A 516 14.52 -22.74 7.49
CA HIS A 516 15.48 -21.98 6.69
C HIS A 516 16.44 -21.14 7.53
N ASP A 517 17.68 -21.04 7.07
CA ASP A 517 18.69 -20.18 7.67
C ASP A 517 18.31 -18.69 7.54
N GLN A 518 18.90 -17.86 8.40
CA GLN A 518 18.56 -16.44 8.48
C GLN A 518 18.87 -15.68 7.18
N GLU A 519 19.86 -16.12 6.40
CA GLU A 519 20.20 -15.49 5.12
C GLU A 519 19.13 -15.77 4.06
N SER A 520 18.65 -17.02 3.98
CA SER A 520 17.52 -17.39 3.11
C SER A 520 16.25 -16.61 3.44
N ALA A 521 15.94 -16.42 4.72
CA ALA A 521 14.79 -15.62 5.15
C ALA A 521 14.93 -14.14 4.75
N ILE A 522 16.13 -13.55 4.85
CA ILE A 522 16.40 -12.18 4.40
C ILE A 522 16.25 -12.08 2.87
N ARG A 523 16.77 -13.05 2.12
CA ARG A 523 16.67 -13.09 0.65
C ARG A 523 15.22 -13.22 0.20
N TRP A 524 14.44 -14.05 0.88
CA TRP A 524 13.00 -14.18 0.65
C TRP A 524 12.26 -12.86 0.93
N ALA A 525 12.51 -12.23 2.07
CA ALA A 525 11.86 -10.98 2.44
C ALA A 525 12.16 -9.84 1.46
N LYS A 526 13.42 -9.75 0.98
CA LYS A 526 13.82 -8.82 -0.08
C LYS A 526 13.11 -9.10 -1.40
N ARG A 527 13.00 -10.38 -1.80
CA ARG A 527 12.33 -10.79 -3.05
C ARG A 527 10.86 -10.38 -3.07
N PHE A 528 10.17 -10.48 -1.93
CA PHE A 528 8.75 -10.18 -1.81
C PHE A 528 8.46 -8.76 -1.30
N HIS A 529 9.48 -7.91 -1.13
CA HIS A 529 9.34 -6.55 -0.62
C HIS A 529 8.58 -6.48 0.71
N VAL A 530 8.86 -7.42 1.63
CA VAL A 530 8.25 -7.47 2.97
C VAL A 530 9.30 -7.30 4.06
N SER A 531 8.88 -6.74 5.19
CA SER A 531 9.70 -6.58 6.38
C SER A 531 9.75 -7.87 7.17
N LEU A 532 10.90 -8.56 7.14
CA LEU A 532 11.14 -9.77 7.96
C LEU A 532 10.95 -9.49 9.46
N ARG A 533 11.28 -8.27 9.90
CA ARG A 533 11.06 -7.85 11.29
C ARG A 533 9.57 -7.83 11.62
N SER A 534 8.78 -7.14 10.80
CA SER A 534 7.33 -7.04 11.01
C SER A 534 6.69 -8.41 10.97
N LEU A 535 7.15 -9.32 10.10
CA LEU A 535 6.69 -10.72 10.08
C LEU A 535 7.01 -11.49 11.35
N LYS A 536 8.22 -11.32 11.91
CA LYS A 536 8.56 -11.93 13.21
C LYS A 536 7.70 -11.36 14.35
N GLU A 537 7.43 -10.05 14.34
CA GLU A 537 6.54 -9.42 15.32
C GLU A 537 5.10 -9.92 15.19
N ILE A 538 4.58 -10.00 13.97
CA ILE A 538 3.27 -10.60 13.67
C ILE A 538 3.24 -12.04 14.15
N HIS A 539 4.28 -12.83 13.87
CA HIS A 539 4.35 -14.22 14.31
C HIS A 539 4.28 -14.34 15.83
N LEU A 540 5.06 -13.55 16.57
CA LEU A 540 5.00 -13.55 18.03
C LEU A 540 3.62 -13.12 18.55
N LEU A 541 3.00 -12.11 17.93
CA LEU A 541 1.66 -11.65 18.32
C LEU A 541 0.58 -12.70 17.99
N VAL A 542 0.69 -13.41 16.86
CA VAL A 542 -0.22 -14.51 16.50
C VAL A 542 -0.14 -15.62 17.55
N GLN A 543 1.06 -16.04 17.96
CA GLN A 543 1.21 -17.03 19.04
C GLN A 543 0.64 -16.51 20.36
N GLU A 544 0.88 -15.24 20.69
CA GLU A 544 0.32 -14.62 21.89
C GLU A 544 -1.22 -14.64 21.90
N LEU A 545 -1.83 -14.25 20.78
CA LEU A 545 -3.27 -14.19 20.60
C LEU A 545 -3.89 -15.59 20.61
N ARG A 546 -3.25 -16.60 20.01
CA ARG A 546 -3.69 -18.00 20.09
C ARG A 546 -3.80 -18.49 21.52
N VAL A 547 -2.74 -18.29 22.32
CA VAL A 547 -2.71 -18.68 23.73
C VAL A 547 -3.81 -17.96 24.52
N ARG A 548 -3.99 -16.65 24.30
CA ARG A 548 -5.08 -15.89 24.93
C ARG A 548 -6.45 -16.40 24.53
N CYS A 549 -6.69 -16.64 23.24
CA CYS A 549 -7.95 -17.17 22.73
C CYS A 549 -8.28 -18.53 23.35
N MET A 550 -7.30 -19.43 23.44
CA MET A 550 -7.44 -20.72 24.11
C MET A 550 -7.83 -20.57 25.59
N HIS A 551 -7.16 -19.68 26.34
CA HIS A 551 -7.52 -19.40 27.75
C HIS A 551 -8.91 -18.74 27.91
N LEU A 552 -9.44 -18.14 26.84
CA LEU A 552 -10.79 -17.58 26.79
C LEU A 552 -11.85 -18.59 26.29
N GLY A 553 -11.46 -19.83 26.01
CA GLY A 553 -12.35 -20.86 25.49
C GLY A 553 -12.69 -20.72 23.99
N LEU A 554 -11.99 -19.85 23.26
CA LEU A 554 -12.12 -19.72 21.80
C LEU A 554 -11.25 -20.78 21.12
N ILE A 555 -11.76 -22.02 21.07
CA ILE A 555 -11.05 -23.18 20.50
C ILE A 555 -11.65 -23.50 19.12
N PRO A 556 -10.85 -23.62 18.05
CA PRO A 556 -11.36 -23.94 16.71
C PRO A 556 -12.26 -25.18 16.69
N PHE A 557 -13.33 -25.15 15.90
CA PHE A 557 -14.20 -26.31 15.73
C PHE A 557 -13.53 -27.34 14.81
N PRO A 558 -13.66 -28.65 15.09
CA PRO A 558 -13.13 -29.68 14.20
C PRO A 558 -13.87 -29.64 12.86
N VAL A 559 -13.12 -29.64 11.75
CA VAL A 559 -13.67 -29.63 10.38
C VAL A 559 -13.35 -30.96 9.72
N ASN A 560 -14.35 -31.58 9.10
CA ASN A 560 -14.12 -32.76 8.27
C ASN A 560 -13.32 -32.37 7.02
N PRO A 561 -12.34 -33.18 6.56
CA PRO A 561 -11.55 -32.88 5.36
C PRO A 561 -12.40 -32.59 4.11
N SER A 562 -13.57 -33.23 4.01
CA SER A 562 -14.54 -33.04 2.92
C SER A 562 -15.34 -31.72 2.98
N GLN A 563 -15.26 -30.99 4.10
CA GLN A 563 -15.95 -29.72 4.35
C GLN A 563 -14.96 -28.55 4.47
N MET A 564 -13.67 -28.77 4.19
CA MET A 564 -12.68 -27.71 4.26
C MET A 564 -12.91 -26.72 3.12
N MET A 565 -13.11 -25.46 3.49
CA MET A 565 -13.19 -24.36 2.53
C MET A 565 -11.88 -24.20 1.80
N ASP A 566 -11.94 -24.02 0.49
CA ASP A 566 -10.77 -23.62 -0.29
C ASP A 566 -10.34 -22.19 0.05
N ASP A 567 -9.14 -21.78 -0.38
CA ASP A 567 -8.59 -20.44 -0.10
C ASP A 567 -9.48 -19.30 -0.63
N ARG A 568 -10.33 -19.59 -1.61
CA ARG A 568 -11.21 -18.61 -2.23
C ARG A 568 -12.50 -18.45 -1.42
N GLU A 569 -13.13 -19.54 -1.04
CA GLU A 569 -14.27 -19.58 -0.11
C GLU A 569 -13.89 -18.90 1.19
N LYS A 570 -12.68 -19.19 1.71
CA LYS A 570 -12.09 -18.48 2.84
C LYS A 570 -11.99 -16.98 2.59
N ALA A 571 -11.46 -16.54 1.44
CA ALA A 571 -11.37 -15.12 1.13
C ALA A 571 -12.73 -14.41 1.04
N ILE A 572 -13.78 -15.10 0.56
CA ILE A 572 -15.15 -14.57 0.54
C ILE A 572 -15.70 -14.46 1.96
N MET A 573 -15.56 -15.51 2.77
CA MET A 573 -16.01 -15.52 4.17
C MET A 573 -15.29 -14.44 4.98
N LEU A 574 -13.98 -14.29 4.80
CA LEU A 574 -13.18 -13.25 5.42
C LEU A 574 -13.70 -11.86 5.08
N LYS A 575 -14.13 -11.58 3.85
CA LYS A 575 -14.72 -10.28 3.49
C LYS A 575 -16.01 -10.00 4.27
N VAL A 576 -16.85 -11.01 4.50
CA VAL A 576 -18.07 -10.88 5.31
C VAL A 576 -17.70 -10.57 6.77
N ILE A 577 -16.75 -11.33 7.32
CA ILE A 577 -16.23 -11.15 8.68
C ILE A 577 -15.61 -9.74 8.85
N ILE A 578 -14.77 -9.31 7.90
CA ILE A 578 -14.14 -7.99 7.88
C ILE A 578 -15.21 -6.89 7.82
N ALA A 579 -16.21 -7.02 6.94
CA ALA A 579 -17.30 -6.06 6.87
C ALA A 579 -18.02 -5.92 8.22
N GLY A 580 -18.37 -7.03 8.87
CA GLY A 580 -19.00 -7.02 10.18
C GLY A 580 -18.11 -6.46 11.31
N ALA A 581 -16.82 -6.78 11.28
CA ALA A 581 -15.86 -6.35 12.30
C ALA A 581 -15.57 -4.84 12.27
N PHE A 582 -15.47 -4.28 11.06
CA PHE A 582 -15.09 -2.88 10.86
C PHE A 582 -16.28 -1.94 10.61
N TYR A 583 -17.52 -2.42 10.60
CA TYR A 583 -18.72 -1.59 10.63
C TYR A 583 -18.61 -0.47 11.70
N PRO A 584 -19.00 0.78 11.40
CA PRO A 584 -19.59 1.31 10.17
C PRO A 584 -18.58 1.94 9.18
N ASN A 585 -17.31 1.52 9.17
CA ASN A 585 -16.26 2.14 8.32
C ASN A 585 -16.39 1.76 6.84
N TYR A 586 -17.46 2.21 6.19
CA TYR A 586 -17.70 2.01 4.77
C TYR A 586 -17.43 3.29 3.98
N PHE A 587 -17.06 3.07 2.72
CA PHE A 587 -16.83 4.13 1.76
C PHE A 587 -17.70 3.88 0.52
N THR A 588 -18.27 4.95 -0.02
CA THR A 588 -18.99 4.94 -1.30
C THR A 588 -18.15 5.56 -2.39
N ARG A 589 -18.30 5.04 -3.61
CA ARG A 589 -17.50 5.41 -4.79
C ARG A 589 -17.91 6.77 -5.42
N SER A 590 -19.16 7.23 -5.23
CA SER A 590 -19.68 8.54 -5.62
C SER A 590 -21.10 8.76 -5.07
N LYS A 591 -21.63 9.99 -5.13
CA LYS A 591 -23.05 10.31 -4.93
C LYS A 591 -23.87 10.28 -6.23
N ASP A 592 -23.20 10.24 -7.39
CA ASP A 592 -23.87 10.31 -8.69
C ASP A 592 -24.50 8.96 -9.09
N THR A 593 -25.60 9.03 -9.83
CA THR A 593 -26.25 7.89 -10.48
C THR A 593 -25.26 7.14 -11.38
N CYS A 594 -25.34 5.80 -11.39
CA CYS A 594 -24.41 4.92 -12.13
C CYS A 594 -24.32 5.29 -13.63
N ALA A 595 -25.44 5.70 -14.24
CA ALA A 595 -25.52 6.01 -15.67
C ALA A 595 -24.74 7.28 -16.07
N ASP A 596 -24.80 8.35 -15.28
CA ASP A 596 -24.08 9.60 -15.57
C ASP A 596 -22.56 9.40 -15.39
N THR A 597 -22.19 8.56 -14.42
CA THR A 597 -20.80 8.19 -14.16
C THR A 597 -20.19 7.45 -15.35
N ASP A 598 -20.88 6.43 -15.88
CA ASP A 598 -20.40 5.66 -17.03
C ASP A 598 -20.25 6.52 -18.29
N ARG A 599 -21.22 7.39 -18.55
CA ARG A 599 -21.15 8.33 -19.68
C ARG A 599 -19.94 9.25 -19.56
N ASN A 600 -19.69 9.80 -18.37
CA ASN A 600 -18.56 10.70 -18.12
C ASN A 600 -17.20 9.99 -18.26
N ILE A 601 -17.11 8.72 -17.85
CA ILE A 601 -15.91 7.88 -18.02
C ILE A 601 -15.55 7.79 -19.51
N TYR A 602 -16.50 7.35 -20.35
CA TYR A 602 -16.26 7.19 -21.79
C TYR A 602 -16.05 8.52 -22.52
N GLN A 603 -16.69 9.61 -22.09
CA GLN A 603 -16.42 10.95 -22.62
C GLN A 603 -15.00 11.43 -22.28
N THR A 604 -14.50 11.12 -21.08
CA THR A 604 -13.18 11.55 -20.62
C THR A 604 -12.05 10.96 -21.45
N ILE A 605 -12.22 9.72 -21.91
CA ILE A 605 -11.28 8.97 -22.76
C ILE A 605 -11.69 8.93 -24.24
N SER A 606 -12.65 9.77 -24.63
CA SER A 606 -13.04 9.96 -26.03
C SER A 606 -13.43 8.67 -26.74
N GLY A 607 -14.17 7.82 -26.03
CA GLY A 607 -14.68 6.55 -26.55
C GLY A 607 -13.71 5.38 -26.53
N HIS A 608 -12.48 5.55 -26.03
CA HIS A 608 -11.61 4.41 -25.77
C HIS A 608 -12.17 3.50 -24.66
N ASP A 609 -11.57 2.33 -24.49
CA ASP A 609 -11.96 1.39 -23.45
C ASP A 609 -11.29 1.73 -22.11
N PRO A 610 -12.05 2.07 -21.06
CA PRO A 610 -11.49 2.53 -19.79
C PRO A 610 -10.69 1.46 -19.05
N CYS A 611 -10.88 0.18 -19.37
CA CYS A 611 -10.16 -0.93 -18.73
C CYS A 611 -8.76 -1.19 -19.31
N ARG A 612 -8.40 -0.54 -20.42
CA ARG A 612 -7.07 -0.66 -21.07
C ARG A 612 -6.46 0.68 -21.50
N THR A 613 -7.13 1.80 -21.24
CA THR A 613 -6.65 3.12 -21.66
C THR A 613 -6.36 4.02 -20.47
N VAL A 614 -5.19 4.66 -20.51
CA VAL A 614 -4.82 5.78 -19.63
C VAL A 614 -4.59 7.03 -20.47
N TYR A 615 -4.59 8.20 -19.84
CA TYR A 615 -4.33 9.45 -20.55
C TYR A 615 -3.36 10.37 -19.82
N PHE A 616 -2.56 11.09 -20.60
CA PHE A 616 -1.82 12.26 -20.14
C PHE A 616 -2.59 13.53 -20.49
N SER A 617 -2.23 14.62 -19.84
CA SER A 617 -2.70 15.98 -20.14
C SER A 617 -1.52 16.94 -20.26
N ASN A 618 -1.80 18.20 -20.62
CA ASN A 618 -0.80 19.25 -20.86
C ASN A 618 -0.01 19.12 -22.17
N PHE A 619 -0.57 18.43 -23.17
CA PHE A 619 0.02 18.32 -24.51
C PHE A 619 -0.81 19.12 -25.52
N LYS A 620 -0.38 20.32 -25.91
CA LYS A 620 -1.19 21.22 -26.76
C LYS A 620 -1.35 20.65 -28.18
N PRO A 621 -2.53 20.80 -28.82
CA PRO A 621 -2.74 20.38 -30.22
C PRO A 621 -1.69 20.94 -31.20
N ALA A 622 -1.24 22.18 -30.99
CA ALA A 622 -0.23 22.83 -31.82
C ALA A 622 1.15 22.13 -31.82
N TYR A 623 1.37 21.15 -30.94
CA TYR A 623 2.62 20.38 -30.87
C TYR A 623 2.66 19.20 -31.82
N MET A 624 1.55 18.85 -32.49
CA MET A 624 1.47 17.79 -33.51
C MET A 624 2.03 16.46 -32.96
N GLY A 625 1.27 15.89 -32.02
CA GLY A 625 1.74 14.83 -31.12
C GLY A 625 2.09 13.52 -31.81
N GLU A 626 1.57 13.29 -33.01
CA GLU A 626 1.70 12.06 -33.79
C GLU A 626 3.17 11.77 -34.16
N LEU A 627 4.04 12.79 -34.25
CA LEU A 627 5.49 12.59 -34.44
C LEU A 627 6.22 12.06 -33.18
N TYR A 628 5.59 12.13 -32.01
CA TYR A 628 6.19 11.80 -30.73
C TYR A 628 5.57 10.57 -30.06
N THR A 629 4.70 9.83 -30.76
CA THR A 629 4.09 8.58 -30.23
C THR A 629 5.16 7.66 -29.67
N ARG A 630 6.24 7.41 -30.41
CA ARG A 630 7.35 6.56 -29.97
C ARG A 630 7.99 7.01 -28.64
N ARG A 631 8.24 8.31 -28.48
CA ARG A 631 8.80 8.88 -27.24
C ARG A 631 7.86 8.73 -26.06
N ILE A 632 6.56 8.88 -26.30
CA ILE A 632 5.53 8.69 -25.26
C ILE A 632 5.48 7.23 -24.82
N LYS A 633 5.59 6.28 -25.77
CA LYS A 633 5.65 4.85 -25.46
C LYS A 633 6.87 4.47 -24.62
N GLU A 634 8.02 5.05 -24.93
CA GLU A 634 9.28 4.81 -24.20
C GLU A 634 9.20 5.22 -22.72
N LEU A 635 8.32 6.15 -22.34
CA LEU A 635 8.10 6.50 -20.93
C LEU A 635 7.66 5.31 -20.06
N PHE A 636 6.96 4.33 -20.65
CA PHE A 636 6.43 3.18 -19.92
C PHE A 636 7.46 2.06 -19.73
N GLN A 637 8.68 2.20 -20.27
CA GLN A 637 9.79 1.28 -19.97
C GLN A 637 10.17 1.31 -18.47
N GLU A 638 9.96 2.44 -17.79
CA GLU A 638 10.12 2.60 -16.32
C GLU A 638 9.35 1.50 -15.57
N VAL A 639 8.16 1.15 -16.05
CA VAL A 639 7.25 0.17 -15.45
C VAL A 639 7.21 -1.16 -16.21
N ARG A 640 8.25 -1.43 -17.01
CA ARG A 640 8.44 -2.68 -17.77
C ARG A 640 7.30 -3.00 -18.75
N ILE A 641 6.69 -1.99 -19.35
CA ILE A 641 5.72 -2.18 -20.45
C ILE A 641 6.45 -1.88 -21.78
N PRO A 642 6.55 -2.86 -22.70
CA PRO A 642 7.21 -2.64 -23.99
C PRO A 642 6.42 -1.67 -24.90
N PRO A 643 7.09 -0.76 -25.64
CA PRO A 643 6.45 0.18 -26.57
C PRO A 643 5.55 -0.47 -27.62
N GLU A 644 5.87 -1.68 -28.06
CA GLU A 644 5.09 -2.41 -29.07
C GLU A 644 3.70 -2.85 -28.58
N ASN A 645 3.48 -2.88 -27.26
CA ASN A 645 2.25 -3.35 -26.63
C ASN A 645 1.27 -2.21 -26.32
N MET A 646 1.45 -1.04 -26.95
CA MET A 646 0.62 0.13 -26.72
C MET A 646 0.42 0.94 -27.99
N ASP A 647 -0.74 1.57 -28.08
CA ASP A 647 -1.10 2.55 -29.11
C ASP A 647 -1.28 3.91 -28.46
N VAL A 648 -0.73 4.94 -29.09
CA VAL A 648 -0.82 6.33 -28.65
C VAL A 648 -1.63 7.13 -29.65
N THR A 649 -2.73 7.71 -29.18
CA THR A 649 -3.69 8.45 -30.02
C THR A 649 -3.98 9.83 -29.44
N PHE A 650 -4.28 10.78 -30.32
CA PHE A 650 -4.61 12.15 -29.97
C PHE A 650 -6.06 12.45 -30.40
N GLN A 651 -6.69 13.41 -29.72
CA GLN A 651 -8.00 13.91 -30.12
C GLN A 651 -7.86 15.36 -30.59
N ASP A 652 -8.46 15.66 -31.74
CA ASP A 652 -8.47 17.01 -32.30
C ASP A 652 -8.98 18.05 -31.31
N GLY A 653 -8.19 19.13 -31.14
CA GLY A 653 -8.51 20.22 -30.22
C GLY A 653 -8.33 19.90 -28.72
N SER A 654 -7.97 18.66 -28.36
CA SER A 654 -7.78 18.24 -26.97
C SER A 654 -6.32 18.37 -26.52
N GLN A 655 -6.11 18.66 -25.23
CA GLN A 655 -4.76 18.62 -24.64
C GLN A 655 -4.36 17.24 -24.08
N LYS A 656 -5.19 16.22 -24.36
CA LYS A 656 -5.05 14.88 -23.83
C LYS A 656 -4.32 13.98 -24.82
N VAL A 657 -3.53 13.07 -24.29
CA VAL A 657 -2.90 11.99 -25.05
C VAL A 657 -3.37 10.67 -24.48
N PHE A 658 -3.98 9.82 -25.29
CA PHE A 658 -4.49 8.53 -24.85
C PHE A 658 -3.48 7.45 -25.17
N VAL A 659 -3.23 6.57 -24.20
CA VAL A 659 -2.36 5.40 -24.34
C VAL A 659 -3.22 4.18 -24.06
N THR A 660 -3.44 3.38 -25.09
CA THR A 660 -4.26 2.17 -25.05
C THR A 660 -3.36 0.95 -25.11
N PHE A 661 -3.47 0.06 -24.13
CA PHE A 661 -2.66 -1.15 -24.05
C PHE A 661 -3.27 -2.26 -24.92
N LYS A 662 -2.42 -2.91 -25.72
CA LYS A 662 -2.79 -4.02 -26.59
C LYS A 662 -3.04 -5.27 -25.75
N GLN A 663 -4.10 -5.99 -26.08
CA GLN A 663 -4.41 -7.26 -25.47
C GLN A 663 -3.52 -8.34 -26.11
N ASP A 664 -2.68 -9.00 -25.32
CA ASP A 664 -1.97 -10.19 -25.79
C ASP A 664 -3.02 -11.31 -25.99
N ASP A 665 -3.40 -11.57 -27.24
CA ASP A 665 -4.58 -12.38 -27.58
C ASP A 665 -4.53 -13.86 -27.17
N TRP A 666 -3.42 -14.39 -26.62
CA TRP A 666 -3.34 -15.83 -26.33
C TRP A 666 -2.31 -16.25 -25.26
N ILE A 667 -2.49 -15.82 -24.02
CA ILE A 667 -1.62 -16.25 -22.92
C ILE A 667 -2.25 -17.44 -22.19
N ALA A 668 -2.01 -18.64 -22.70
CA ALA A 668 -2.26 -19.90 -21.99
C ALA A 668 -1.25 -20.13 -20.84
N ASP A 669 -0.16 -19.36 -20.78
CA ASP A 669 0.86 -19.48 -19.75
C ASP A 669 0.51 -18.56 -18.56
N SER A 670 -0.50 -18.96 -17.78
CA SER A 670 -0.98 -18.25 -16.59
C SER A 670 0.08 -18.08 -15.49
N SER A 671 1.25 -18.70 -15.65
CA SER A 671 2.37 -18.64 -14.72
C SER A 671 3.12 -17.29 -14.72
N LYS A 672 2.96 -16.46 -15.77
CA LYS A 672 3.74 -15.22 -15.96
C LYS A 672 2.98 -13.92 -15.66
N PHE A 673 1.66 -13.95 -15.47
CA PHE A 673 0.86 -12.75 -15.27
C PHE A 673 0.28 -12.67 -13.86
N VAL A 674 0.35 -11.48 -13.27
CA VAL A 674 -0.30 -11.18 -11.99
C VAL A 674 -1.82 -11.24 -12.20
N PRO A 675 -2.56 -12.14 -11.53
CA PRO A 675 -4.00 -12.26 -11.73
C PRO A 675 -4.72 -11.04 -11.17
N VAL A 676 -5.13 -10.12 -12.06
CA VAL A 676 -5.89 -8.91 -11.71
C VAL A 676 -7.38 -9.22 -11.64
N SER A 677 -8.03 -8.79 -10.56
CA SER A 677 -9.48 -8.91 -10.39
C SER A 677 -10.23 -7.95 -11.31
N GLY A 678 -11.25 -8.45 -12.00
CA GLY A 678 -12.09 -7.65 -12.89
C GLY A 678 -11.57 -7.57 -14.33
N ARG A 679 -12.04 -6.56 -15.07
CA ARG A 679 -11.75 -6.37 -16.51
C ARG A 679 -10.53 -5.48 -16.78
N VAL A 680 -9.99 -4.81 -15.76
CA VAL A 680 -8.90 -3.82 -15.90
C VAL A 680 -7.58 -4.54 -16.13
N GLN A 681 -6.83 -4.15 -17.16
CA GLN A 681 -5.52 -4.72 -17.46
C GLN A 681 -4.46 -4.29 -16.43
N SER A 682 -3.47 -5.15 -16.19
CA SER A 682 -2.39 -4.88 -15.22
C SER A 682 -1.56 -3.63 -15.60
N GLU A 683 -1.45 -3.37 -16.90
CA GLU A 683 -0.75 -2.25 -17.52
C GLU A 683 -1.35 -0.90 -17.09
N VAL A 684 -2.67 -0.84 -16.90
CA VAL A 684 -3.35 0.37 -16.39
C VAL A 684 -2.91 0.67 -14.95
N TYR A 685 -2.82 -0.36 -14.09
CA TYR A 685 -2.33 -0.18 -12.73
C TYR A 685 -0.83 0.22 -12.72
N LYS A 686 0.01 -0.42 -13.56
CA LYS A 686 1.43 -0.06 -13.72
C LYS A 686 1.58 1.41 -14.10
N ALA A 687 0.79 1.85 -15.07
CA ALA A 687 0.75 3.24 -15.51
C ALA A 687 0.33 4.19 -14.39
N VAL A 688 -0.77 3.94 -13.67
CA VAL A 688 -1.21 4.81 -12.56
C VAL A 688 -0.16 4.87 -11.44
N MET A 689 0.51 3.76 -11.13
CA MET A 689 1.61 3.72 -10.16
C MET A 689 2.81 4.55 -10.60
N MET A 690 3.11 4.59 -11.91
CA MET A 690 4.14 5.47 -12.49
C MET A 690 3.95 6.92 -12.02
N ARG A 691 2.71 7.42 -11.97
CA ARG A 691 2.41 8.78 -11.51
C ARG A 691 2.75 9.00 -10.02
N GLN A 692 2.59 7.98 -9.18
CA GLN A 692 2.82 8.08 -7.72
C GLN A 692 4.30 8.30 -7.35
N ASN A 693 5.24 7.96 -8.25
CA ASN A 693 6.67 8.22 -8.08
C ASN A 693 7.04 9.72 -8.12
N ARG A 694 6.09 10.61 -8.46
CA ARG A 694 6.25 12.08 -8.55
C ARG A 694 7.44 12.56 -9.42
N LEU A 695 7.90 11.73 -10.35
CA LEU A 695 8.92 12.11 -11.33
C LEU A 695 8.29 12.98 -12.42
N GLU A 696 8.95 14.07 -12.77
CA GLU A 696 8.59 14.86 -13.95
C GLU A 696 8.93 14.07 -15.21
N ARG A 697 8.07 14.18 -16.23
CA ARG A 697 8.20 13.42 -17.49
C ARG A 697 8.33 14.39 -18.65
N PRO A 698 9.55 14.91 -18.88
CA PRO A 698 9.80 15.84 -19.97
C PRO A 698 9.79 15.10 -21.32
N ILE A 699 9.06 15.64 -22.28
CA ILE A 699 9.16 15.29 -23.69
C ILE A 699 9.78 16.46 -24.43
N HIS A 700 10.90 16.21 -25.10
CA HIS A 700 11.53 17.16 -25.99
C HIS A 700 10.77 17.18 -27.32
N ILE A 701 10.32 18.34 -27.74
CA ILE A 701 9.59 18.57 -29.00
C ILE A 701 10.25 19.67 -29.82
N MET A 702 10.02 19.61 -31.13
CA MET A 702 10.39 20.66 -32.09
C MET A 702 9.50 21.89 -31.91
N ASN A 703 10.04 23.07 -32.21
CA ASN A 703 9.25 24.29 -32.24
C ASN A 703 8.17 24.19 -33.34
N PRO A 704 6.92 24.63 -33.08
CA PRO A 704 5.83 24.55 -34.06
C PRO A 704 6.13 25.20 -35.41
N SER A 705 6.93 26.27 -35.43
CA SER A 705 7.36 26.94 -36.67
C SER A 705 8.29 26.11 -37.56
N ALA A 706 9.07 25.20 -36.97
CA ALA A 706 9.99 24.32 -37.71
C ALA A 706 9.34 23.00 -38.13
N PHE A 707 8.18 22.66 -37.55
CA PHE A 707 7.47 21.40 -37.75
C PHE A 707 7.08 21.19 -39.23
N MET A 708 6.36 22.14 -39.83
CA MET A 708 5.84 22.00 -41.20
C MET A 708 6.97 21.84 -42.23
N SER A 709 8.06 22.59 -42.05
CA SER A 709 9.26 22.46 -42.89
C SER A 709 9.90 21.08 -42.75
N TYR A 710 9.96 20.52 -41.54
CA TYR A 710 10.54 19.21 -41.31
C TYR A 710 9.75 18.08 -41.98
N VAL A 711 8.42 18.10 -41.83
CA VAL A 711 7.53 17.09 -42.40
C VAL A 711 7.55 17.14 -43.93
N GLN A 712 7.48 18.35 -44.51
CA GLN A 712 7.56 18.53 -45.97
C GLN A 712 8.92 18.09 -46.55
N GLN A 713 10.04 18.44 -45.91
CA GLN A 713 11.38 18.00 -46.35
C GLN A 713 11.57 16.49 -46.30
N ARG A 714 10.86 15.81 -45.39
CA ARG A 714 10.98 14.35 -45.17
C ARG A 714 9.88 13.54 -45.86
N GLY A 715 8.87 14.19 -46.44
CA GLY A 715 7.74 13.52 -47.09
C GLY A 715 6.92 12.65 -46.12
N ILE A 716 6.71 13.11 -44.89
CA ILE A 716 5.99 12.34 -43.85
C ILE A 716 4.51 12.74 -43.88
N GLY A 717 3.66 12.06 -44.64
CA GLY A 717 2.24 12.43 -44.78
C GLY A 717 2.02 13.69 -45.62
N ASP A 718 0.77 14.17 -45.65
CA ASP A 718 0.32 15.23 -46.56
C ASP A 718 0.04 16.54 -45.82
N VAL A 719 0.16 17.67 -46.52
CA VAL A 719 -0.24 18.99 -46.01
C VAL A 719 -1.39 19.51 -46.84
N ILE A 720 -2.60 19.45 -46.29
CA ILE A 720 -3.83 19.90 -46.95
C ILE A 720 -4.31 21.16 -46.22
N GLU A 721 -4.52 22.26 -46.96
CA GLU A 721 -5.03 23.53 -46.42
C GLU A 721 -4.25 24.07 -45.20
N GLY A 722 -2.94 23.84 -45.16
CA GLY A 722 -2.07 24.29 -44.06
C GLY A 722 -2.16 23.43 -42.80
N ARG A 723 -2.87 22.29 -42.81
CA ARG A 723 -2.84 21.27 -41.76
C ARG A 723 -2.07 20.05 -42.24
N TRP A 724 -1.22 19.53 -41.35
CA TRP A 724 -0.55 18.27 -41.60
C TRP A 724 -1.49 17.11 -41.29
N ILE A 725 -1.54 16.15 -42.20
CA ILE A 725 -2.26 14.89 -42.06
C ILE A 725 -1.18 13.79 -41.99
N PRO A 726 -1.10 13.05 -40.87
CA PRO A 726 -0.13 11.95 -40.75
C PRO A 726 -0.38 10.89 -41.83
N PRO A 727 0.63 10.11 -42.21
CA PRO A 727 0.48 9.08 -43.23
C PRO A 727 -0.50 7.99 -42.75
N THR A 728 -1.73 8.03 -43.25
CA THR A 728 -2.77 7.04 -43.00
C THR A 728 -2.83 6.01 -44.13
N LYS A 729 -2.97 4.72 -43.81
CA LYS A 729 -3.38 3.74 -44.82
C LYS A 729 -4.89 3.92 -45.09
N PRO A 730 -5.33 4.07 -46.35
CA PRO A 730 -6.76 4.15 -46.65
C PRO A 730 -7.42 2.81 -46.31
N LEU A 731 -8.26 2.78 -45.27
CA LEU A 731 -9.04 1.60 -44.93
C LEU A 731 -10.30 1.56 -45.80
N ASN A 732 -10.39 0.55 -46.67
CA ASN A 732 -11.64 0.28 -47.36
C ASN A 732 -12.61 -0.44 -46.41
N VAL A 733 -13.53 0.34 -45.82
CA VAL A 733 -14.52 -0.17 -44.85
C VAL A 733 -15.49 -1.18 -45.43
N GLU A 734 -15.72 -1.17 -46.75
CA GLU A 734 -16.58 -2.15 -47.42
C GLU A 734 -15.96 -3.55 -47.43
N LEU A 735 -14.63 -3.63 -47.36
CA LEU A 735 -13.94 -4.90 -47.26
C LEU A 735 -14.02 -5.48 -45.84
N LEU A 736 -14.45 -4.77 -44.81
CA LEU A 736 -14.48 -5.33 -43.45
C LEU A 736 -15.53 -6.45 -43.32
N ALA A 737 -15.19 -7.54 -42.62
CA ALA A 737 -16.13 -8.63 -42.36
C ALA A 737 -17.12 -8.34 -41.21
N LEU A 738 -17.19 -7.09 -40.75
CA LEU A 738 -18.02 -6.68 -39.60
C LEU A 738 -19.52 -6.63 -39.98
N PRO A 739 -20.42 -6.84 -39.01
CA PRO A 739 -21.87 -6.78 -39.26
C PRO A 739 -22.32 -5.37 -39.66
N SER A 740 -23.13 -5.26 -40.72
CA SER A 740 -23.76 -4.01 -41.11
C SER A 740 -24.62 -3.46 -39.97
N VAL A 741 -24.80 -2.15 -39.86
CA VAL A 741 -25.76 -1.53 -38.93
C VAL A 741 -27.19 -2.10 -39.10
N PHE A 742 -27.52 -2.54 -40.32
CA PHE A 742 -28.84 -3.08 -40.66
C PHE A 742 -28.98 -4.59 -40.43
N ASP A 743 -27.87 -5.30 -40.18
CA ASP A 743 -27.90 -6.74 -39.93
C ASP A 743 -28.43 -7.00 -38.51
N LYS A 744 -29.60 -7.63 -38.43
CA LYS A 744 -30.11 -8.16 -37.14
C LYS A 744 -29.53 -9.54 -36.85
N THR A 745 -29.59 -10.43 -37.84
CA THR A 745 -29.15 -11.82 -37.73
C THR A 745 -28.16 -12.17 -38.84
N ILE A 746 -27.11 -12.91 -38.52
CA ILE A 746 -26.09 -13.36 -39.47
C ILE A 746 -25.85 -14.85 -39.29
N SER A 747 -25.82 -15.59 -40.40
CA SER A 747 -25.48 -17.01 -40.43
C SER A 747 -24.00 -17.22 -40.77
N GLY A 748 -23.35 -18.17 -40.12
CA GLY A 748 -21.92 -18.40 -40.31
C GLY A 748 -21.34 -19.47 -39.38
N LEU A 749 -20.01 -19.49 -39.27
CA LEU A 749 -19.26 -20.49 -38.50
C LEU A 749 -18.47 -19.83 -37.37
N ILE A 750 -18.45 -20.45 -36.20
CA ILE A 750 -17.46 -20.10 -35.16
C ILE A 750 -16.17 -20.86 -35.46
N THR A 751 -15.15 -20.13 -35.89
CA THR A 751 -13.86 -20.70 -36.32
C THR A 751 -12.91 -20.95 -35.15
N CYS A 752 -12.97 -20.12 -34.11
CA CYS A 752 -12.11 -20.20 -32.94
C CYS A 752 -12.83 -19.77 -31.67
N ILE A 753 -12.70 -20.55 -30.59
CA ILE A 753 -13.24 -20.22 -29.26
C ILE A 753 -12.07 -20.11 -28.28
N VAL A 754 -11.79 -18.87 -27.85
CA VAL A 754 -10.89 -18.62 -26.70
C VAL A 754 -11.69 -18.77 -25.41
N SER A 755 -12.85 -18.12 -25.34
CA SER A 755 -13.86 -18.32 -24.29
C SER A 755 -15.23 -17.84 -24.78
N CYS A 756 -16.29 -18.02 -23.98
CA CYS A 756 -17.59 -17.41 -24.31
C CYS A 756 -17.56 -15.86 -24.31
N GLY A 757 -16.52 -15.26 -23.73
CA GLY A 757 -16.28 -13.81 -23.78
C GLY A 757 -15.39 -13.36 -24.94
N LYS A 758 -14.82 -14.29 -25.71
CA LYS A 758 -13.98 -14.01 -26.89
C LYS A 758 -13.94 -15.23 -27.81
N PHE A 759 -14.63 -15.13 -28.94
CA PHE A 759 -14.61 -16.13 -30.01
C PHE A 759 -14.69 -15.43 -31.36
N PHE A 760 -14.36 -16.13 -32.43
CA PHE A 760 -14.27 -15.57 -33.77
C PHE A 760 -15.37 -16.15 -34.66
N PHE A 761 -16.09 -15.28 -35.35
CA PHE A 761 -17.22 -15.63 -36.20
C PHE A 761 -16.94 -15.26 -37.65
N GLN A 762 -17.12 -16.24 -38.54
CA GLN A 762 -16.90 -16.13 -39.98
C GLN A 762 -18.26 -16.16 -40.68
N PRO A 763 -18.71 -15.04 -41.28
CA PRO A 763 -19.97 -15.00 -42.00
C PRO A 763 -19.99 -15.93 -43.20
N GLN A 764 -21.14 -16.57 -43.45
CA GLN A 764 -21.34 -17.43 -44.61
C GLN A 764 -21.14 -16.68 -45.94
N SER A 765 -21.40 -15.37 -45.98
CA SER A 765 -21.20 -14.53 -47.17
C SER A 765 -19.75 -14.49 -47.65
N PHE A 766 -18.76 -14.80 -46.81
CA PHE A 766 -17.34 -14.85 -47.19
C PHE A 766 -16.84 -16.26 -47.51
N ALA A 767 -17.67 -17.30 -47.42
CA ALA A 767 -17.24 -18.69 -47.59
C ALA A 767 -16.59 -18.96 -48.97
N GLU A 768 -17.18 -18.45 -50.05
CA GLU A 768 -16.63 -18.58 -51.41
C GLU A 768 -15.29 -17.84 -51.55
N CYS A 769 -15.21 -16.61 -51.04
CA CYS A 769 -13.97 -15.83 -51.04
C CYS A 769 -12.83 -16.55 -50.31
N ILE A 770 -13.12 -17.15 -49.16
CA ILE A 770 -12.13 -17.91 -48.38
C ILE A 770 -11.72 -19.20 -49.10
N GLY A 771 -12.67 -19.89 -49.75
CA GLY A 771 -12.38 -21.03 -50.61
C GLY A 771 -11.40 -20.67 -51.73
N ASN A 772 -11.70 -19.61 -52.48
CA ASN A 772 -10.87 -19.11 -53.57
C ASN A 772 -9.46 -18.71 -53.08
N MET A 773 -9.38 -18.00 -51.95
CA MET A 773 -8.09 -17.65 -51.34
C MET A 773 -7.29 -18.90 -50.95
N SER A 774 -7.95 -19.89 -50.36
CA SER A 774 -7.31 -21.15 -49.97
C SER A 774 -6.77 -21.91 -51.19
N GLU A 775 -7.50 -21.95 -52.30
CA GLU A 775 -7.01 -22.55 -53.56
C GLU A 775 -5.75 -21.83 -54.07
N ILE A 776 -5.75 -20.50 -54.05
CA ILE A 776 -4.61 -19.67 -54.48
C ILE A 776 -3.40 -19.90 -53.59
N PHE A 777 -3.56 -19.84 -52.26
CA PHE A 777 -2.46 -20.02 -51.31
C PHE A 777 -1.84 -21.42 -51.36
N ASN A 778 -2.61 -22.43 -51.78
CA ASN A 778 -2.16 -23.82 -51.89
C ASN A 778 -1.72 -24.21 -53.29
N ALA A 779 -1.66 -23.26 -54.24
CA ALA A 779 -1.14 -23.54 -55.57
C ALA A 779 0.36 -23.97 -55.51
N PRO A 780 0.80 -24.96 -56.32
CA PRO A 780 2.16 -25.51 -56.23
C PRO A 780 3.29 -24.48 -56.40
N GLN A 781 3.03 -23.35 -57.04
CA GLN A 781 4.00 -22.26 -57.24
C GLN A 781 4.24 -21.48 -55.95
N GLN A 782 3.18 -21.25 -55.15
CA GLN A 782 3.23 -20.47 -53.91
C GLN A 782 3.91 -21.25 -52.77
N LEU A 783 3.76 -22.57 -52.77
CA LEU A 783 4.29 -23.47 -51.74
C LEU A 783 5.80 -23.77 -51.88
N ARG A 784 6.49 -23.23 -52.89
CA ARG A 784 7.93 -23.41 -53.11
C ARG A 784 8.80 -22.46 -52.27
N ASN A 785 8.21 -21.44 -51.65
CA ASN A 785 8.93 -20.43 -50.88
C ASN A 785 9.17 -20.89 -49.43
N TYR A 786 10.15 -21.78 -49.24
CA TYR A 786 10.51 -22.32 -47.94
C TYR A 786 11.17 -21.30 -47.01
N VAL A 787 10.95 -21.47 -45.70
CA VAL A 787 11.67 -20.76 -44.66
C VAL A 787 13.00 -21.49 -44.40
N ASN A 788 14.09 -20.97 -44.96
CA ASN A 788 15.40 -21.62 -44.88
C ASN A 788 16.20 -21.26 -43.61
N ASN A 789 15.89 -20.12 -42.98
CA ASN A 789 16.56 -19.63 -41.77
C ASN A 789 15.53 -18.97 -40.86
N ALA A 790 15.61 -19.24 -39.55
CA ALA A 790 14.78 -18.60 -38.54
C ALA A 790 14.89 -17.06 -38.53
N GLY A 791 16.07 -16.52 -38.85
CA GLY A 791 16.28 -15.06 -38.95
C GLY A 791 15.52 -14.39 -40.10
N ALA A 792 14.98 -15.15 -41.05
CA ALA A 792 14.11 -14.61 -42.11
C ALA A 792 12.70 -14.29 -41.62
N ILE A 793 12.30 -14.78 -40.44
CA ILE A 793 10.99 -14.54 -39.84
C ILE A 793 11.10 -13.48 -38.75
N THR A 794 10.30 -12.43 -38.87
CA THR A 794 10.19 -11.35 -37.88
C THR A 794 8.78 -11.24 -37.32
N LYS A 795 8.64 -10.67 -36.12
CA LYS A 795 7.34 -10.36 -35.51
C LYS A 795 6.56 -9.41 -36.43
N GLY A 796 5.29 -9.71 -36.66
CA GLY A 796 4.40 -8.97 -37.56
C GLY A 796 4.47 -9.39 -39.03
N MET A 797 5.40 -10.26 -39.41
CA MET A 797 5.52 -10.74 -40.80
C MET A 797 4.32 -11.59 -41.20
N MET A 798 3.79 -11.35 -42.41
CA MET A 798 2.76 -12.18 -43.02
C MET A 798 3.39 -13.38 -43.74
N VAL A 799 2.84 -14.57 -43.50
CA VAL A 799 3.35 -15.86 -43.96
C VAL A 799 2.18 -16.76 -44.35
N LEU A 800 2.45 -17.77 -45.16
CA LEU A 800 1.51 -18.87 -45.36
C LEU A 800 1.86 -19.98 -44.36
N ALA A 801 0.95 -20.28 -43.44
CA ALA A 801 1.15 -21.24 -42.36
C ALA A 801 0.18 -22.41 -42.50
N LYS A 802 0.62 -23.61 -42.17
CA LYS A 802 -0.20 -24.82 -42.26
C LYS A 802 -1.23 -24.86 -41.13
N ARG A 803 -2.51 -24.81 -41.50
CA ARG A 803 -3.69 -25.04 -40.65
C ARG A 803 -4.39 -26.29 -41.14
N ASP A 804 -4.49 -27.31 -40.29
CA ASP A 804 -4.97 -28.64 -40.69
C ASP A 804 -4.21 -29.18 -41.92
N SER A 805 -4.91 -29.36 -43.05
CA SER A 805 -4.35 -29.88 -44.30
C SER A 805 -3.87 -28.80 -45.27
N TYR A 806 -4.17 -27.52 -45.03
CA TYR A 806 -3.97 -26.43 -46.00
C TYR A 806 -3.08 -25.31 -45.44
N PHE A 807 -2.38 -24.60 -46.33
CA PHE A 807 -1.67 -23.38 -46.00
C PHE A 807 -2.63 -22.19 -46.07
N GLN A 808 -2.67 -21.40 -45.01
CA GLN A 808 -3.53 -20.23 -44.85
C GLN A 808 -2.68 -19.01 -44.50
N ARG A 809 -3.16 -17.81 -44.83
CA ARG A 809 -2.44 -16.58 -44.45
C ARG A 809 -2.45 -16.39 -42.94
N ALA A 810 -1.28 -16.11 -42.39
CA ALA A 810 -1.06 -15.95 -40.97
C ALA A 810 -0.06 -14.82 -40.70
N THR A 811 -0.11 -14.27 -39.48
CA THR A 811 0.85 -13.28 -38.99
C THR A 811 1.70 -13.90 -37.89
N VAL A 812 3.00 -13.67 -37.94
CA VAL A 812 3.94 -14.14 -36.91
C VAL A 812 3.81 -13.26 -35.67
N ILE A 813 3.44 -13.84 -34.53
CA ILE A 813 3.32 -13.12 -33.25
C ILE A 813 4.68 -13.01 -32.57
N ARG A 814 5.37 -14.14 -32.39
CA ARG A 814 6.68 -14.22 -31.71
C ARG A 814 7.38 -15.55 -31.94
N PRO A 815 8.73 -15.59 -31.90
CA PRO A 815 9.48 -16.84 -31.80
C PRO A 815 9.35 -17.46 -30.39
N GLU A 816 9.47 -18.79 -30.31
CA GLU A 816 9.54 -19.57 -29.06
C GLU A 816 10.93 -20.22 -28.98
N ASN A 817 11.79 -19.70 -28.11
CA ASN A 817 13.12 -20.25 -27.88
C ASN A 817 13.06 -21.36 -26.83
N GLN A 818 12.97 -22.63 -27.27
CA GLN A 818 13.21 -23.77 -26.39
C GLN A 818 14.68 -24.17 -26.46
N SER A 819 15.36 -24.18 -25.31
CA SER A 819 16.74 -24.66 -25.18
C SER A 819 16.85 -26.06 -25.79
N ASN A 820 17.68 -26.23 -26.83
CA ASN A 820 17.94 -27.48 -27.57
C ASN A 820 16.85 -28.01 -28.55
N ARG A 821 15.94 -27.18 -29.09
CA ARG A 821 14.97 -27.62 -30.13
C ARG A 821 15.00 -26.74 -31.38
N GLN A 822 14.45 -27.27 -32.49
CA GLN A 822 14.24 -26.50 -33.71
C GLN A 822 13.41 -25.23 -33.41
N PRO A 823 13.69 -24.10 -34.08
CA PRO A 823 12.99 -22.85 -33.83
C PRO A 823 11.50 -22.98 -34.19
N MET A 824 10.65 -22.66 -33.22
CA MET A 824 9.19 -22.68 -33.35
C MET A 824 8.65 -21.26 -33.31
N PHE A 825 7.54 -21.02 -33.99
CA PHE A 825 6.92 -19.70 -34.14
C PHE A 825 5.45 -19.75 -33.76
N TYR A 826 5.03 -18.83 -32.90
CA TYR A 826 3.61 -18.57 -32.68
C TYR A 826 3.06 -17.75 -33.83
N VAL A 827 2.09 -18.30 -34.54
CA VAL A 827 1.39 -17.63 -35.65
C VAL A 827 -0.09 -17.48 -35.34
N ARG A 828 -0.70 -16.42 -35.89
CA ARG A 828 -2.15 -16.19 -35.87
C ARG A 828 -2.72 -16.33 -37.28
N PHE A 829 -3.72 -17.18 -37.46
CA PHE A 829 -4.43 -17.29 -38.73
C PHE A 829 -5.40 -16.12 -38.88
N ILE A 830 -5.17 -15.28 -39.89
CA ILE A 830 -5.83 -13.97 -40.02
C ILE A 830 -7.34 -14.15 -40.23
N ASP A 831 -7.76 -15.14 -41.03
CA ASP A 831 -9.15 -15.35 -41.42
C ASP A 831 -9.95 -16.30 -40.51
N TYR A 832 -9.30 -16.82 -39.47
CA TYR A 832 -9.88 -17.83 -38.59
C TYR A 832 -9.75 -17.46 -37.11
N GLY A 833 -8.83 -16.56 -36.74
CA GLY A 833 -8.63 -16.04 -35.39
C GLY A 833 -7.87 -16.98 -34.45
N ASP A 834 -7.70 -18.26 -34.80
CA ASP A 834 -6.92 -19.21 -34.03
C ASP A 834 -5.41 -18.99 -34.18
N CYS A 835 -4.67 -19.46 -33.17
CA CYS A 835 -3.22 -19.40 -33.12
C CYS A 835 -2.63 -20.80 -33.03
N ALA A 836 -1.46 -21.01 -33.63
CA ALA A 836 -0.74 -22.27 -33.57
C ALA A 836 0.76 -22.04 -33.34
N LEU A 837 1.40 -23.00 -32.66
CA LEU A 837 2.85 -23.08 -32.53
C LEU A 837 3.39 -24.00 -33.64
N LEU A 838 4.07 -23.42 -34.63
CA LEU A 838 4.49 -24.12 -35.84
C LEU A 838 6.01 -24.14 -36.01
N SER A 839 6.52 -25.18 -36.67
CA SER A 839 7.91 -25.24 -37.11
C SER A 839 8.10 -24.54 -38.45
N MET A 840 9.36 -24.23 -38.81
CA MET A 840 9.69 -23.64 -40.12
C MET A 840 9.17 -24.45 -41.31
N GLN A 841 9.08 -25.78 -41.18
CA GLN A 841 8.61 -26.67 -42.25
C GLN A 841 7.10 -26.50 -42.54
N GLN A 842 6.35 -26.05 -41.54
CA GLN A 842 4.90 -25.80 -41.61
C GLN A 842 4.59 -24.37 -42.07
N MET A 843 5.60 -23.61 -42.51
CA MET A 843 5.48 -22.23 -42.93
C MET A 843 6.09 -22.02 -44.32
N ARG A 844 5.57 -21.06 -45.07
CA ARG A 844 6.11 -20.56 -46.34
C ARG A 844 6.14 -19.05 -46.31
N LEU A 845 7.17 -18.46 -46.91
CA LEU A 845 7.24 -17.02 -47.10
C LEU A 845 6.19 -16.62 -48.12
N MET A 846 5.40 -15.59 -47.81
CA MET A 846 4.42 -15.08 -48.75
C MET A 846 5.16 -14.31 -49.87
N PRO A 847 5.01 -14.71 -51.15
CA PRO A 847 5.63 -13.99 -52.25
C PRO A 847 5.10 -12.56 -52.38
N ARG A 848 5.85 -11.69 -53.08
CA ARG A 848 5.55 -10.26 -53.17
C ARG A 848 4.19 -10.00 -53.82
N GLU A 849 3.86 -10.73 -54.88
CA GLU A 849 2.60 -10.58 -55.61
C GLU A 849 1.40 -10.87 -54.70
N LEU A 850 1.48 -11.95 -53.90
CA LEU A 850 0.44 -12.27 -52.92
C LEU A 850 0.41 -11.25 -51.77
N THR A 851 1.57 -10.72 -51.37
CA THR A 851 1.64 -9.71 -50.31
C THR A 851 1.00 -8.40 -50.75
N GLU A 852 1.20 -7.98 -52.01
CA GLU A 852 0.57 -6.78 -52.57
C GLU A 852 -0.95 -6.97 -52.73
N GLN A 853 -1.40 -8.17 -53.12
CA GLN A 853 -2.81 -8.45 -53.34
C GLN A 853 -3.61 -8.70 -52.04
N TYR A 854 -3.04 -9.40 -51.07
CA TYR A 854 -3.74 -9.89 -49.87
C TYR A 854 -3.20 -9.32 -48.56
N GLY A 855 -2.11 -8.55 -48.58
CA GLY A 855 -1.47 -8.00 -47.39
C GLY A 855 -2.33 -6.95 -46.68
N ASP A 856 -3.04 -6.12 -47.44
CA ASP A 856 -3.94 -5.08 -46.91
C ASP A 856 -5.41 -5.56 -46.82
N LEU A 857 -5.72 -6.80 -47.22
CA LEU A 857 -7.07 -7.36 -47.10
C LEU A 857 -7.40 -7.62 -45.61
N PRO A 858 -8.47 -7.04 -45.03
CA PRO A 858 -8.80 -7.25 -43.62
C PRO A 858 -9.15 -8.72 -43.31
N PRO A 859 -9.15 -9.14 -42.03
CA PRO A 859 -9.64 -10.47 -41.63
C PRO A 859 -11.03 -10.80 -42.19
N ARG A 860 -11.24 -12.02 -42.69
CA ARG A 860 -12.58 -12.54 -43.09
C ARG A 860 -13.41 -13.06 -41.91
N VAL A 861 -13.05 -12.65 -40.71
CA VAL A 861 -13.64 -13.07 -39.44
C VAL A 861 -13.70 -11.84 -38.54
N PHE A 862 -14.63 -11.83 -37.58
CA PHE A 862 -14.68 -10.79 -36.56
C PHE A 862 -14.79 -11.36 -35.15
N GLU A 863 -14.31 -10.59 -34.18
CA GLU A 863 -14.35 -10.98 -32.77
C GLU A 863 -15.77 -10.80 -32.22
N CYS A 864 -16.22 -11.80 -31.48
CA CYS A 864 -17.51 -11.87 -30.84
C CYS A 864 -17.38 -12.18 -29.34
N ARG A 865 -18.37 -11.72 -28.58
CA ARG A 865 -18.62 -12.11 -27.19
C ARG A 865 -20.11 -12.35 -26.96
N LEU A 866 -20.46 -13.18 -25.99
CA LEU A 866 -21.85 -13.32 -25.59
C LEU A 866 -22.37 -12.00 -24.98
N ALA A 867 -23.54 -11.55 -25.44
CA ALA A 867 -24.22 -10.36 -24.94
C ALA A 867 -25.04 -10.66 -23.66
N MET A 868 -25.17 -9.65 -22.79
CA MET A 868 -26.03 -9.62 -21.59
C MET A 868 -25.70 -10.68 -20.53
N VAL A 869 -24.51 -11.28 -20.61
CA VAL A 869 -24.04 -12.31 -19.69
C VAL A 869 -22.59 -12.10 -19.31
N GLN A 870 -22.22 -12.56 -18.12
CA GLN A 870 -20.83 -12.56 -17.64
C GLN A 870 -20.54 -13.87 -16.89
N PRO A 871 -19.26 -14.26 -16.74
CA PRO A 871 -18.89 -15.47 -16.02
C PRO A 871 -19.47 -15.52 -14.61
N SER A 872 -19.84 -16.73 -14.18
CA SER A 872 -20.31 -16.96 -12.82
C SER A 872 -19.17 -16.79 -11.82
N SER A 873 -19.29 -15.81 -10.94
CA SER A 873 -18.34 -15.64 -9.83
C SER A 873 -18.42 -16.78 -8.82
N MET A 874 -19.46 -17.62 -8.82
CA MET A 874 -19.49 -18.81 -7.97
C MET A 874 -18.61 -19.92 -8.57
N VAL A 875 -18.77 -20.20 -9.87
CA VAL A 875 -18.06 -21.28 -10.56
C VAL A 875 -16.60 -20.93 -10.88
N SER A 876 -16.27 -19.65 -11.08
CA SER A 876 -14.92 -19.22 -11.49
C SER A 876 -14.40 -17.99 -10.75
N GLY A 877 -13.22 -18.17 -10.14
CA GLY A 877 -12.33 -17.23 -9.45
C GLY A 877 -12.44 -15.77 -9.84
N ASN A 878 -12.03 -15.56 -11.08
CA ASN A 878 -11.42 -14.33 -11.53
C ASN A 878 -12.27 -13.68 -12.63
N ASN A 879 -13.60 -13.86 -12.57
CA ASN A 879 -14.52 -13.51 -13.66
C ASN A 879 -14.07 -14.09 -15.01
N ARG A 880 -13.56 -15.32 -15.01
CA ARG A 880 -13.17 -16.06 -16.22
C ARG A 880 -14.25 -17.08 -16.56
N TRP A 881 -14.50 -17.33 -17.85
CA TRP A 881 -15.44 -18.37 -18.27
C TRP A 881 -14.94 -19.76 -17.87
N SER A 882 -15.81 -20.56 -17.25
CA SER A 882 -15.49 -21.94 -16.86
C SER A 882 -15.26 -22.81 -18.10
N THR A 883 -14.53 -23.91 -17.92
CA THR A 883 -14.33 -24.91 -18.98
C THR A 883 -15.67 -25.45 -19.47
N ALA A 884 -16.57 -25.80 -18.56
CA ALA A 884 -17.93 -26.25 -18.89
C ALA A 884 -18.72 -25.25 -19.75
N ALA A 885 -18.64 -23.94 -19.46
CA ALA A 885 -19.28 -22.93 -20.29
C ALA A 885 -18.68 -22.89 -21.70
N ASN A 886 -17.35 -22.91 -21.80
CA ASN A 886 -16.65 -22.89 -23.08
C ASN A 886 -16.90 -24.17 -23.89
N ASP A 887 -17.02 -25.33 -23.24
CA ASP A 887 -17.30 -26.61 -23.88
C ASP A 887 -18.71 -26.67 -24.46
N MET A 888 -19.68 -26.02 -23.81
CA MET A 888 -21.02 -25.83 -24.37
C MET A 888 -20.97 -25.02 -25.67
N LEU A 889 -20.24 -23.89 -25.68
CA LEU A 889 -20.06 -23.11 -26.91
C LEU A 889 -19.33 -23.91 -28.00
N ARG A 890 -18.33 -24.73 -27.63
CA ARG A 890 -17.64 -25.65 -28.56
C ARG A 890 -18.60 -26.69 -29.13
N SER A 891 -19.53 -27.22 -28.33
CA SER A 891 -20.55 -28.17 -28.78
C SER A 891 -21.47 -27.53 -29.82
N VAL A 892 -21.90 -26.28 -29.59
CA VAL A 892 -22.71 -25.51 -30.56
C VAL A 892 -21.92 -25.24 -31.84
N ALA A 893 -20.66 -24.82 -31.74
CA ALA A 893 -19.83 -24.57 -32.92
C ALA A 893 -19.60 -25.82 -33.80
N LYS A 894 -19.57 -27.02 -33.19
CA LYS A 894 -19.45 -28.30 -33.94
C LYS A 894 -20.70 -28.64 -34.77
N SER A 895 -21.84 -27.99 -34.51
CA SER A 895 -23.08 -28.25 -35.26
C SER A 895 -23.10 -27.65 -36.68
N GLY A 896 -22.07 -26.88 -37.05
CA GLY A 896 -21.92 -26.29 -38.38
C GLY A 896 -22.37 -24.84 -38.42
N LEU A 897 -23.23 -24.50 -39.38
CA LEU A 897 -23.79 -23.16 -39.54
C LEU A 897 -24.66 -22.80 -38.33
N ILE A 898 -24.39 -21.64 -37.75
CA ILE A 898 -25.16 -21.08 -36.64
C ILE A 898 -25.65 -19.68 -36.98
N ASP A 899 -26.79 -19.32 -36.39
CA ASP A 899 -27.36 -17.97 -36.49
C ASP A 899 -27.01 -17.17 -35.24
N ILE A 900 -26.40 -16.02 -35.44
CA ILE A 900 -26.13 -15.04 -34.38
C ILE A 900 -27.02 -13.82 -34.57
N GLU A 901 -27.55 -13.28 -33.48
CA GLU A 901 -28.19 -11.98 -33.43
C GLU A 901 -27.21 -10.95 -32.88
N VAL A 902 -26.99 -9.87 -33.64
CA VAL A 902 -26.01 -8.83 -33.31
C VAL A 902 -26.65 -7.80 -32.40
N TYR A 903 -26.29 -7.84 -31.12
CA TYR A 903 -26.76 -6.87 -30.14
C TYR A 903 -26.09 -5.51 -30.34
N SER A 904 -24.75 -5.49 -30.43
CA SER A 904 -23.97 -4.26 -30.66
C SER A 904 -22.62 -4.57 -31.32
N LEU A 905 -22.03 -3.60 -32.00
CA LEU A 905 -20.66 -3.63 -32.52
C LEU A 905 -19.89 -2.41 -31.99
N PHE A 906 -18.84 -2.66 -31.19
CA PHE A 906 -18.01 -1.59 -30.64
C PHE A 906 -16.54 -2.04 -30.52
N ASN A 907 -15.59 -1.19 -30.90
CA ASN A 907 -14.16 -1.50 -30.95
C ASN A 907 -13.84 -2.81 -31.70
N ASN A 908 -14.48 -3.02 -32.86
CA ASN A 908 -14.38 -4.25 -33.66
C ASN A 908 -14.79 -5.56 -32.97
N VAL A 909 -15.52 -5.47 -31.85
CA VAL A 909 -16.08 -6.63 -31.12
C VAL A 909 -17.60 -6.60 -31.19
N ALA A 910 -18.20 -7.67 -31.70
CA ALA A 910 -19.64 -7.86 -31.73
C ALA A 910 -20.13 -8.53 -30.44
N ALA A 911 -21.06 -7.90 -29.72
CA ALA A 911 -21.83 -8.55 -28.68
C ALA A 911 -23.00 -9.28 -29.34
N VAL A 912 -23.13 -10.59 -29.10
CA VAL A 912 -24.08 -11.43 -29.84
C VAL A 912 -24.90 -12.35 -28.93
N LEU A 913 -26.10 -12.69 -29.41
CA LEU A 913 -26.94 -13.77 -28.91
C LEU A 913 -26.85 -14.92 -29.92
N ILE A 914 -26.59 -16.15 -29.47
CA ILE A 914 -26.45 -17.30 -30.37
C ILE A 914 -27.72 -18.15 -30.30
N HIS A 915 -28.40 -18.28 -31.44
CA HIS A 915 -29.62 -19.07 -31.58
C HIS A 915 -29.26 -20.54 -31.82
N MET A 916 -29.86 -21.42 -31.04
CA MET A 916 -29.81 -22.88 -31.20
C MET A 916 -31.22 -23.39 -31.53
N ARG A 917 -31.32 -24.66 -31.95
CA ARG A 917 -32.63 -25.32 -32.20
C ARG A 917 -33.58 -25.26 -31.00
N ASP A 918 -33.01 -25.27 -29.79
CA ASP A 918 -33.73 -25.33 -28.52
C ASP A 918 -33.57 -24.03 -27.69
N GLY A 919 -33.52 -22.86 -28.32
CA GLY A 919 -33.42 -21.55 -27.66
C GLY A 919 -32.04 -20.88 -27.74
N ILE A 920 -31.74 -19.91 -26.87
CA ILE A 920 -30.50 -19.10 -26.92
C ILE A 920 -29.47 -19.66 -25.94
N ILE A 921 -28.20 -19.80 -26.37
CA ILE A 921 -27.14 -20.36 -25.51
C ILE A 921 -26.91 -19.52 -24.24
N ASN A 922 -27.08 -18.21 -24.35
CA ASN A 922 -26.91 -17.26 -23.26
C ASN A 922 -27.85 -17.59 -22.10
N ASP A 923 -29.09 -17.99 -22.40
CA ASP A 923 -30.11 -18.31 -21.40
C ASP A 923 -29.82 -19.67 -20.75
N LYS A 924 -29.47 -20.68 -21.55
CA LYS A 924 -29.07 -22.01 -21.03
C LYS A 924 -27.86 -21.96 -20.11
N LEU A 925 -26.87 -21.13 -20.42
CA LEU A 925 -25.70 -20.95 -19.57
C LEU A 925 -26.05 -20.31 -18.21
N VAL A 926 -27.08 -19.45 -18.17
CA VAL A 926 -27.59 -18.87 -16.92
C VAL A 926 -28.38 -19.92 -16.12
N GLU A 927 -29.24 -20.69 -16.77
CA GLU A 927 -30.01 -21.78 -16.14
C GLU A 927 -29.11 -22.82 -15.46
N LEU A 928 -27.96 -23.12 -16.08
CA LEU A 928 -26.95 -24.05 -15.54
C LEU A 928 -25.99 -23.39 -14.54
N MET A 929 -26.22 -22.12 -14.16
CA MET A 929 -25.37 -21.34 -13.24
C MET A 929 -23.90 -21.19 -13.68
N LEU A 930 -23.61 -21.46 -14.96
CA LEU A 930 -22.28 -21.34 -15.58
C LEU A 930 -21.95 -19.86 -15.89
N CYS A 931 -22.97 -19.03 -16.08
CA CYS A 931 -22.86 -17.58 -16.18
C CYS A 931 -23.98 -16.90 -15.39
N ARG A 932 -23.93 -15.56 -15.29
CA ARG A 932 -25.00 -14.73 -14.71
C ARG A 932 -25.37 -13.63 -15.68
N ARG A 933 -26.62 -13.15 -15.60
CA ARG A 933 -27.06 -11.96 -16.33
C ARG A 933 -26.20 -10.75 -15.95
N SER A 934 -25.90 -9.91 -16.94
CA SER A 934 -25.15 -8.68 -16.78
C SER A 934 -25.71 -7.60 -17.69
N ASP A 935 -25.73 -6.38 -17.21
CA ASP A 935 -25.95 -5.23 -18.08
C ASP A 935 -24.75 -5.05 -19.02
N GLU A 936 -25.04 -4.49 -20.20
CA GLU A 936 -24.06 -4.11 -21.20
C GLU A 936 -23.44 -2.74 -20.89
N ASP A 937 -22.17 -2.58 -21.28
CA ASP A 937 -21.43 -1.33 -21.06
C ASP A 937 -22.09 -0.17 -21.83
N TYR A 938 -21.90 1.08 -21.37
CA TYR A 938 -22.57 2.27 -21.94
C TYR A 938 -22.44 2.36 -23.47
N MET A 939 -21.25 2.11 -24.03
CA MET A 939 -21.04 2.17 -25.47
C MET A 939 -21.75 1.05 -26.24
N SER A 940 -21.84 -0.15 -25.67
CA SER A 940 -22.58 -1.26 -26.27
C SER A 940 -24.09 -0.97 -26.30
N ARG A 941 -24.65 -0.43 -25.20
CA ARG A 941 -26.06 0.02 -25.17
C ARG A 941 -26.35 1.14 -26.15
N LYS A 942 -25.48 2.16 -26.20
CA LYS A 942 -25.61 3.29 -27.13
C LYS A 942 -25.61 2.82 -28.58
N ASP A 943 -24.72 1.89 -28.92
CA ASP A 943 -24.68 1.28 -30.26
C ASP A 943 -25.92 0.43 -30.55
N HIS A 944 -26.35 -0.40 -29.60
CA HIS A 944 -27.59 -1.19 -29.72
C HIS A 944 -28.80 -0.31 -30.05
N ASP A 945 -29.01 0.78 -29.29
CA ASP A 945 -30.09 1.73 -29.53
C ASP A 945 -29.97 2.42 -30.89
N PHE A 946 -28.75 2.70 -31.34
CA PHE A 946 -28.50 3.28 -32.66
C PHE A 946 -28.84 2.29 -33.78
N ARG A 947 -28.42 1.02 -33.65
CA ARG A 947 -28.74 -0.05 -34.60
C ARG A 947 -30.24 -0.26 -34.71
N LEU A 948 -30.97 -0.35 -33.60
CA LEU A 948 -32.43 -0.50 -33.58
C LEU A 948 -33.13 0.62 -34.37
N ARG A 949 -32.81 1.89 -34.07
CA ARG A 949 -33.39 3.04 -34.79
C ARG A 949 -33.10 2.98 -36.30
N ARG A 950 -31.88 2.59 -36.68
CA ARG A 950 -31.50 2.49 -38.10
C ARG A 950 -32.22 1.33 -38.79
N GLN A 951 -32.32 0.17 -38.14
CA GLN A 951 -33.02 -1.01 -38.65
C GLN A 951 -34.52 -0.75 -38.84
N GLU A 952 -35.18 -0.03 -37.92
CA GLU A 952 -36.57 0.40 -38.07
C GLU A 952 -36.75 1.34 -39.26
N SER A 953 -35.84 2.31 -39.41
CA SER A 953 -35.87 3.27 -40.52
C SER A 953 -35.47 2.68 -41.87
N ALA A 954 -34.88 1.47 -41.89
CA ALA A 954 -34.28 0.88 -43.10
C ALA A 954 -35.27 0.80 -44.26
N ARG A 955 -36.54 0.49 -43.98
CA ARG A 955 -37.61 0.36 -44.98
C ARG A 955 -37.88 1.64 -45.76
N TYR A 956 -37.52 2.81 -45.22
CA TYR A 956 -37.73 4.12 -45.84
C TYR A 956 -36.48 4.68 -46.55
N LEU A 957 -35.37 3.94 -46.55
CA LEU A 957 -34.09 4.37 -47.11
C LEU A 957 -33.80 3.66 -48.45
N SER A 958 -33.24 4.40 -49.41
CA SER A 958 -32.75 3.83 -50.67
C SER A 958 -31.50 2.98 -50.46
N SER A 959 -31.17 2.12 -51.42
CA SER A 959 -29.97 1.27 -51.35
C SER A 959 -28.68 2.09 -51.19
N ALA A 960 -28.56 3.20 -51.93
CA ALA A 960 -27.40 4.09 -51.84
C ALA A 960 -27.30 4.78 -50.48
N GLN A 961 -28.43 5.20 -49.90
CA GLN A 961 -28.46 5.79 -48.55
C GLN A 961 -28.06 4.77 -47.49
N ARG A 962 -28.51 3.51 -47.61
CA ARG A 962 -28.12 2.44 -46.69
C ARG A 962 -26.62 2.16 -46.76
N GLN A 963 -26.04 2.13 -47.97
CA GLN A 963 -24.61 1.95 -48.17
C GLN A 963 -23.82 3.07 -47.50
N GLN A 964 -24.17 4.33 -47.77
CA GLN A 964 -23.51 5.48 -47.15
C GLN A 964 -23.60 5.47 -45.61
N ILE A 965 -24.78 5.21 -45.05
CA ILE A 965 -24.97 5.13 -43.59
C ILE A 965 -24.12 3.99 -43.00
N ASN A 966 -24.05 2.86 -43.69
CA ASN A 966 -23.23 1.74 -43.25
C ASN A 966 -21.74 2.05 -43.31
N GLU A 967 -21.26 2.71 -44.37
CA GLU A 967 -19.87 3.16 -44.46
C GLU A 967 -19.50 4.12 -43.32
N GLU A 968 -20.35 5.11 -43.04
CA GLU A 968 -20.16 6.05 -41.92
C GLU A 968 -20.14 5.31 -40.57
N TYR A 969 -21.05 4.36 -40.39
CA TYR A 969 -21.10 3.52 -39.19
C TYR A 969 -19.81 2.70 -39.01
N MET A 970 -19.37 2.01 -40.06
CA MET A 970 -18.18 1.16 -40.01
C MET A 970 -16.91 1.95 -39.74
N ARG A 971 -16.79 3.18 -40.28
CA ARG A 971 -15.71 4.12 -39.94
C ARG A 971 -15.74 4.49 -38.47
N SER A 972 -16.92 4.72 -37.89
CA SER A 972 -17.06 5.08 -36.46
C SER A 972 -16.73 3.94 -35.49
N CYS A 973 -16.82 2.68 -35.95
CA CYS A 973 -16.46 1.50 -35.16
C CYS A 973 -14.95 1.23 -35.13
N GLN A 974 -14.17 1.86 -36.02
CA GLN A 974 -12.72 1.71 -36.05
C GLN A 974 -12.04 2.53 -34.96
N LEU A 975 -11.02 1.95 -34.33
CA LEU A 975 -10.16 2.66 -33.40
C LEU A 975 -9.18 3.55 -34.18
N PRO A 976 -8.81 4.73 -33.65
CA PRO A 976 -7.73 5.52 -34.22
C PRO A 976 -6.44 4.69 -34.22
N GLU A 977 -5.76 4.61 -35.37
CA GLU A 977 -4.53 3.84 -35.51
C GLU A 977 -3.31 4.66 -35.05
N ASP A 978 -2.40 3.98 -34.36
CA ASP A 978 -1.08 4.53 -34.05
C ASP A 978 -0.12 4.28 -35.22
N HIS A 979 0.44 5.37 -35.76
CA HIS A 979 1.34 5.33 -36.90
C HIS A 979 2.81 5.00 -36.54
N ASP A 980 3.15 4.91 -35.24
CA ASP A 980 4.48 4.64 -34.66
C ASP A 980 5.64 5.33 -35.43
N LEU A 981 5.46 6.62 -35.73
CA LEU A 981 6.41 7.39 -36.52
C LEU A 981 7.77 7.51 -35.82
N ARG A 982 8.86 7.50 -36.59
CA ARG A 982 10.20 7.73 -36.04
C ARG A 982 10.30 9.16 -35.50
N PRO A 983 10.71 9.35 -34.24
CA PRO A 983 10.73 10.67 -33.63
C PRO A 983 11.83 11.55 -34.26
N PRO A 984 11.64 12.89 -34.30
CA PRO A 984 12.65 13.81 -34.80
C PRO A 984 13.96 13.75 -33.98
N PRO A 985 15.12 14.04 -34.60
CA PRO A 985 16.40 14.07 -33.89
C PRO A 985 16.40 15.02 -32.68
N PRO A 986 17.06 14.66 -31.56
CA PRO A 986 17.03 15.44 -30.33
C PRO A 986 17.58 16.86 -30.49
N GLU A 987 18.51 17.09 -31.42
CA GLU A 987 19.12 18.40 -31.69
C GLU A 987 18.10 19.43 -32.21
N LYS A 988 17.04 18.95 -32.86
CA LYS A 988 15.93 19.79 -33.36
C LYS A 988 14.82 20.01 -32.33
N CYS A 989 14.88 19.32 -31.18
CA CYS A 989 13.81 19.31 -30.17
C CYS A 989 14.14 20.21 -28.98
N LYS A 990 14.06 21.54 -29.20
CA LYS A 990 14.49 22.57 -28.22
C LYS A 990 13.45 22.91 -27.16
N THR A 991 12.18 22.55 -27.37
CA THR A 991 11.09 22.85 -26.43
C THR A 991 10.84 21.63 -25.54
N VAL A 992 10.66 21.85 -24.24
CA VAL A 992 10.35 20.79 -23.27
C VAL A 992 8.89 20.89 -22.84
N VAL A 993 8.16 19.79 -22.94
CA VAL A 993 6.78 19.65 -22.46
C VAL A 993 6.76 18.68 -21.29
N ILE A 994 6.22 19.11 -20.14
CA ILE A 994 6.04 18.24 -18.98
C ILE A 994 4.63 17.67 -19.03
N LEU A 995 4.53 16.37 -19.29
CA LEU A 995 3.26 15.67 -19.27
C LEU A 995 2.72 15.53 -17.84
N LYS A 996 1.41 15.72 -17.68
CA LYS A 996 0.69 15.42 -16.42
C LYS A 996 -0.05 14.10 -16.55
N GLY A 997 0.19 13.17 -15.62
CA GLY A 997 -0.41 11.83 -15.62
C GLY A 997 0.64 10.71 -15.48
N PRO A 998 0.33 9.48 -15.92
CA PRO A 998 -0.92 9.09 -16.58
C PRO A 998 -2.09 8.98 -15.60
N TYR A 999 -3.30 9.26 -16.09
CA TYR A 999 -4.57 9.18 -15.36
C TYR A 999 -5.44 8.05 -15.92
N SER A 1000 -6.19 7.38 -15.07
CA SER A 1000 -7.26 6.47 -15.48
C SER A 1000 -8.62 7.08 -15.14
N PRO A 1001 -9.61 7.03 -16.04
CA PRO A 1001 -10.96 7.51 -15.72
C PRO A 1001 -11.67 6.60 -14.69
N LEU A 1002 -11.11 5.42 -14.39
CA LEU A 1002 -11.64 4.50 -13.39
C LEU A 1002 -11.20 4.86 -11.96
N GLU A 1003 -10.26 5.78 -11.82
CA GLU A 1003 -9.88 6.35 -10.54
C GLU A 1003 -11.11 6.95 -9.86
N CYS A 1004 -11.32 6.60 -8.59
CA CYS A 1004 -12.47 7.05 -7.84
C CYS A 1004 -12.03 7.70 -6.52
N THR A 1005 -12.79 8.70 -6.10
CA THR A 1005 -12.63 9.27 -4.76
C THR A 1005 -13.58 8.53 -3.83
N MET A 1006 -13.03 7.95 -2.78
CA MET A 1006 -13.82 7.27 -1.76
C MET A 1006 -14.34 8.30 -0.76
N GLN A 1007 -15.66 8.37 -0.61
CA GLN A 1007 -16.29 9.20 0.41
C GLN A 1007 -16.75 8.33 1.56
N CYS A 1008 -16.42 8.75 2.79
CA CYS A 1008 -16.88 8.03 3.97
C CYS A 1008 -18.38 8.28 4.18
N ILE A 1009 -19.12 7.23 4.53
CA ILE A 1009 -20.58 7.31 4.73
C ILE A 1009 -20.92 7.97 6.07
N THR A 1010 -19.99 7.96 7.02
CA THR A 1010 -20.17 8.56 8.35
C THR A 1010 -19.71 10.02 8.38
N ARG A 1011 -20.36 10.86 9.20
CA ARG A 1011 -19.96 12.28 9.44
C ARG A 1011 -18.46 12.40 9.77
N VAL A 1012 -17.95 11.39 10.46
CA VAL A 1012 -16.55 11.13 10.79
C VAL A 1012 -15.58 11.32 9.62
N GLY A 1013 -15.91 10.87 8.42
CA GLY A 1013 -14.97 10.93 7.29
C GLY A 1013 -15.22 12.06 6.30
N LEU A 1014 -16.21 12.94 6.53
CA LEU A 1014 -16.44 14.13 5.69
C LEU A 1014 -15.32 15.17 5.85
N SER A 1015 -14.62 15.16 6.99
CA SER A 1015 -13.48 16.05 7.28
C SER A 1015 -12.16 15.65 6.59
N LYS A 1016 -12.18 14.62 5.73
CA LYS A 1016 -11.00 14.09 5.00
C LYS A 1016 -10.73 14.75 3.64
N ARG A 1017 -11.34 15.90 3.34
CA ARG A 1017 -11.06 16.64 2.10
C ARG A 1017 -9.89 17.59 2.26
#